data_AF-A0A3E2B2Q3-F1
#
_entry.id   AF-A0A3E2B2Q3-F1
#
_cell.length_a   1.000
_cell.length_b   1.000
_cell.length_c   1.000
_cell.angle_alpha   90.00
_cell.angle_beta   90.00
_cell.angle_gamma   90.00
#
_symmetry.space_group_name_H-M   'P 1'
#
loop_
_entity.id
_entity.type
_entity.pdbx_description
1 polymer ?
#
loop_
_entity_poly.entity_id
_entity_poly.type
_entity_poly.pdbx_seq_one_letter_code
_entity_poly.pdbx_strand_id
1 'polypeptide(L)'
;MVLLALSAKDQRERDWLAFYCLAEQYRREHGDLLVPNDYVCQGKRLGAWIGTQRMEYKSRTNLRFTQARVDLLNAIGMVWDVRQFQWNRMYQALERYLQKHGTARVPQSYVTEEGVKLGIWLNKVRMEYKRGRLSQARQAQLEALGVVWEPEVLRRESWEHFFALLEDYVVCNGTFPPATYQTEAGVKLGIWLSNQKQDRKNGALAPDRLQKLEALGVIWDVPEQAWMDRYRQAEAYFQCHGHLCPYQRRNAPLPAGLSQWLTAQRKAKQAGKLSPEKSRMLESVGMIWDVYQSLWETAYQQAEAYVQRHGHLRVSKDSGPDQFLGRWISTQRKNYKKGVLNEERTRKLETLGMVWDAGVDSEELWEQWFRKASAYYAAHGHLNPMEGELRTWVLAQRAAKKGKRGCLTEAQIQRLEGIGMVWEPLTDQWQEMYQHAKAYYQVHQMLNVPCNYSTETGVRLGHWIARQRRCYKNFLAGKEGQGIGTITPERIAQLNELGMIWDGTQATAKTSFREKALLFYLKKPFPDVVKVSQWQAVGVELDLYIPSLRIAIEYDGYQWHHNKLALDERKGEICRRFGIRLIRIREPGLPQASRCERVIVLDDSGEAAFAEAICTLFRWLNLPDPAPDIARDRPAILETYRDVTARAWDQSYQAVYRYHRRHGTLSIPADLTSPSGVNLAGWLHSQREAYRSNELTALQIQKLEALGMQWAPFEARWQRMYQLVAAYAQRHGDLRIPHDYVTEEHVRLGSWLAHQRELYRKQALTPQRVNRLEQLGICWAPNQSRRQEYLQAAQAYHQATGGLDIPADCTTETGLRLGAWLANQRKRYRAGTLSSRRIRELEALGVQWEPPSPDRWEEMFSLARAYYQDHGHLRIGVSYVTEDGRALGRWIAQQRRKFRRGAGEGVRTAQEHQKHRLDEIGMVWDPYWERWWEKYQVAKTYYQAHGHLNLPVNYVTEEGVKLGMWLSSQRQAMRGNPNFLMTPERKALLDQIGMHWTLRRMNPNARRRP
;
A
#
# COMPACT_ATOMS: atom_id res chain seq x y z
N MET A 1 7.13 -34.15 -14.70
CA MET A 1 7.48 -33.83 -13.29
C MET A 1 6.36 -34.19 -12.30
N VAL A 2 5.08 -33.86 -12.55
CA VAL A 2 3.94 -34.29 -11.71
C VAL A 2 3.89 -35.82 -11.53
N LEU A 3 4.15 -36.59 -12.60
CA LEU A 3 4.28 -38.06 -12.55
C LEU A 3 5.49 -38.56 -11.71
N LEU A 4 6.61 -37.81 -11.67
CA LEU A 4 7.77 -38.12 -10.83
C LEU A 4 7.48 -37.88 -9.34
N ALA A 5 6.79 -36.78 -9.03
CA ALA A 5 6.35 -36.46 -7.66
C ALA A 5 5.37 -37.49 -7.09
N LEU A 6 4.47 -38.05 -7.92
CA LEU A 6 3.55 -39.11 -7.52
C LEU A 6 4.26 -40.46 -7.30
N SER A 7 5.40 -40.71 -7.96
CA SER A 7 6.19 -41.96 -7.83
C SER A 7 7.20 -41.96 -6.68
N ALA A 8 7.53 -40.79 -6.10
CA ALA A 8 8.53 -40.69 -5.04
C ALA A 8 8.03 -41.32 -3.74
N LYS A 9 8.77 -42.29 -3.18
CA LYS A 9 8.42 -43.01 -1.94
C LYS A 9 8.58 -42.18 -0.65
N ASP A 10 9.33 -41.07 -0.70
CA ASP A 10 9.64 -40.20 0.45
C ASP A 10 8.86 -38.87 0.37
N GLN A 11 8.08 -38.56 1.41
CA GLN A 11 7.29 -37.33 1.54
C GLN A 11 8.14 -36.07 1.38
N ARG A 12 9.40 -36.08 1.83
CA ARG A 12 10.29 -34.92 1.72
C ARG A 12 10.71 -34.61 0.28
N GLU A 13 10.80 -35.63 -0.57
CA GLU A 13 11.12 -35.45 -1.99
C GLU A 13 9.92 -34.86 -2.74
N ARG A 14 8.70 -35.30 -2.39
CA ARG A 14 7.45 -34.72 -2.91
C ARG A 14 7.33 -33.24 -2.55
N ASP A 15 7.61 -32.89 -1.30
CA ASP A 15 7.55 -31.51 -0.84
C ASP A 15 8.58 -30.63 -1.56
N TRP A 16 9.81 -31.12 -1.75
CA TRP A 16 10.85 -30.39 -2.49
C TRP A 16 10.47 -30.17 -3.95
N LEU A 17 9.98 -31.20 -4.65
CA LEU A 17 9.52 -31.09 -6.03
C LEU A 17 8.33 -30.13 -6.19
N ALA A 18 7.43 -30.07 -5.20
CA ALA A 18 6.32 -29.13 -5.22
C ALA A 18 6.81 -27.67 -5.12
N PHE A 19 7.80 -27.39 -4.26
CA PHE A 19 8.43 -26.06 -4.23
C PHE A 19 9.21 -25.74 -5.52
N TYR A 20 9.88 -26.74 -6.11
CA TYR A 20 10.54 -26.57 -7.40
C TYR A 20 9.57 -26.16 -8.51
N CYS A 21 8.39 -26.78 -8.58
CA CYS A 21 7.35 -26.42 -9.55
C CYS A 21 6.85 -24.97 -9.34
N LEU A 22 6.70 -24.55 -8.08
CA LEU A 22 6.35 -23.16 -7.75
C LEU A 22 7.46 -22.17 -8.14
N ALA A 23 8.73 -22.55 -7.99
CA ALA A 23 9.86 -21.74 -8.43
C ALA A 23 9.89 -21.62 -9.96
N GLU A 24 9.66 -22.71 -10.69
CA GLU A 24 9.56 -22.69 -12.15
C GLU A 24 8.42 -21.77 -12.63
N GLN A 25 7.24 -21.86 -11.99
CA GLN A 25 6.13 -20.96 -12.27
C GLN A 25 6.51 -19.50 -12.03
N TYR A 26 7.11 -19.19 -10.88
CA TYR A 26 7.56 -17.84 -10.56
C TYR A 26 8.55 -17.29 -11.61
N ARG A 27 9.50 -18.12 -12.06
CA ARG A 27 10.49 -17.74 -13.08
C ARG A 27 9.83 -17.38 -14.41
N ARG A 28 8.76 -18.07 -14.80
CA ARG A 28 8.00 -17.79 -16.03
C ARG A 28 7.23 -16.47 -15.92
N GLU A 29 6.66 -16.19 -14.75
CA GLU A 29 5.89 -14.97 -14.50
C GLU A 29 6.77 -13.72 -14.34
N HIS A 30 7.91 -13.84 -13.67
CA HIS A 30 8.71 -12.70 -13.23
C HIS A 30 10.07 -12.53 -13.92
N GLY A 31 10.51 -13.50 -14.73
CA GLY A 31 11.73 -13.36 -15.51
C GLY A 31 13.04 -13.58 -14.74
N ASP A 32 12.99 -13.83 -13.43
CA ASP A 32 14.12 -14.29 -12.61
C ASP A 32 13.65 -15.08 -11.37
N LEU A 33 14.60 -15.55 -10.54
CA LEU A 33 14.34 -16.25 -9.26
C LEU A 33 14.70 -15.39 -8.04
N LEU A 34 14.57 -14.07 -8.13
CA LEU A 34 14.76 -13.14 -7.01
C LEU A 34 13.49 -13.01 -6.17
N VAL A 35 13.01 -14.16 -5.68
CA VAL A 35 11.80 -14.26 -4.87
C VAL A 35 11.97 -13.53 -3.53
N PRO A 36 11.10 -12.56 -3.16
CA PRO A 36 11.10 -11.93 -1.83
C PRO A 36 10.93 -12.97 -0.73
N ASN A 37 11.64 -12.82 0.40
CA ASN A 37 11.70 -13.86 1.44
C ASN A 37 10.33 -14.21 2.06
N ASP A 38 9.44 -13.22 2.12
CA ASP A 38 8.07 -13.31 2.64
C ASP A 38 7.03 -13.76 1.60
N TYR A 39 7.45 -13.97 0.34
CA TYR A 39 6.54 -14.37 -0.73
C TYR A 39 5.93 -15.76 -0.48
N VAL A 40 4.59 -15.80 -0.48
CA VAL A 40 3.77 -16.99 -0.28
C VAL A 40 2.95 -17.27 -1.53
N CYS A 41 3.05 -18.49 -2.06
CA CYS A 41 2.24 -18.96 -3.18
C CYS A 41 1.61 -20.31 -2.82
N GLN A 42 0.31 -20.46 -3.05
CA GLN A 42 -0.47 -21.67 -2.72
C GLN A 42 -0.27 -22.13 -1.26
N GLY A 43 -0.24 -21.17 -0.32
CA GLY A 43 -0.01 -21.43 1.10
C GLY A 43 1.42 -21.84 1.48
N LYS A 44 2.36 -21.87 0.52
CA LYS A 44 3.77 -22.24 0.72
C LYS A 44 4.69 -21.02 0.65
N ARG A 45 5.62 -20.89 1.61
CA ARG A 45 6.62 -19.81 1.68
C ARG A 45 7.77 -20.03 0.70
N LEU A 46 7.52 -19.79 -0.60
CA LEU A 46 8.49 -20.01 -1.66
C LEU A 46 9.76 -19.14 -1.49
N GLY A 47 9.61 -17.90 -1.03
CA GLY A 47 10.73 -17.00 -0.76
C GLY A 47 11.73 -17.56 0.25
N ALA A 48 11.22 -17.99 1.39
CA ALA A 48 12.01 -18.64 2.43
C ALA A 48 12.68 -19.92 1.92
N TRP A 49 11.98 -20.72 1.11
CA TRP A 49 12.52 -21.95 0.54
C TRP A 49 13.67 -21.70 -0.44
N ILE A 50 13.56 -20.72 -1.34
CA ILE A 50 14.65 -20.28 -2.24
C ILE A 50 15.86 -19.81 -1.42
N GLY A 51 15.62 -19.06 -0.34
CA GLY A 51 16.64 -18.65 0.62
C GLY A 51 17.37 -19.85 1.24
N THR A 52 16.62 -20.89 1.65
CA THR A 52 17.20 -22.15 2.14
C THR A 52 18.07 -22.83 1.08
N GLN A 53 17.64 -22.88 -0.18
CA GLN A 53 18.45 -23.52 -1.23
C GLN A 53 19.79 -22.82 -1.43
N ARG A 54 19.81 -21.47 -1.42
CA ARG A 54 21.04 -20.68 -1.51
C ARG A 54 21.98 -20.94 -0.33
N MET A 55 21.43 -21.05 0.88
CA MET A 55 22.19 -21.35 2.09
C MET A 55 22.85 -22.73 2.01
N GLU A 56 22.09 -23.75 1.60
CA GLU A 56 22.55 -25.14 1.49
C GLU A 56 23.62 -25.30 0.41
N TYR A 57 23.47 -24.61 -0.72
CA TYR A 57 24.50 -24.55 -1.76
C TYR A 57 25.82 -23.94 -1.27
N LYS A 58 25.73 -22.87 -0.45
CA LYS A 58 26.90 -22.18 0.10
C LYS A 58 27.59 -22.97 1.21
N SER A 59 26.83 -23.61 2.10
CA SER A 59 27.38 -24.32 3.26
C SER A 59 28.11 -25.60 2.84
N ARG A 60 27.68 -26.27 1.76
CA ARG A 60 28.18 -27.59 1.31
C ARG A 60 28.18 -28.67 2.41
N THR A 61 27.44 -28.46 3.50
CA THR A 61 27.42 -29.36 4.67
C THR A 61 26.33 -30.43 4.58
N ASN A 62 25.31 -30.20 3.75
CA ASN A 62 24.17 -31.10 3.62
C ASN A 62 24.35 -32.10 2.47
N LEU A 63 24.69 -33.35 2.81
CA LEU A 63 24.88 -34.46 1.85
C LEU A 63 23.62 -34.81 1.04
N ARG A 64 22.42 -34.35 1.44
CA ARG A 64 21.17 -34.54 0.69
C ARG A 64 20.89 -33.42 -0.31
N PHE A 65 21.67 -32.33 -0.29
CA PHE A 65 21.63 -31.31 -1.33
C PHE A 65 22.49 -31.79 -2.51
N THR A 66 21.93 -32.72 -3.27
CA THR A 66 22.65 -33.43 -4.34
C THR A 66 22.95 -32.53 -5.53
N GLN A 67 23.95 -32.91 -6.32
CA GLN A 67 24.26 -32.25 -7.59
C GLN A 67 23.04 -32.22 -8.52
N ALA A 68 22.23 -33.28 -8.54
CA ALA A 68 20.99 -33.33 -9.31
C ALA A 68 20.00 -32.21 -8.95
N ARG A 69 19.91 -31.80 -7.68
CA ARG A 69 19.07 -30.66 -7.25
C ARG A 69 19.66 -29.33 -7.68
N VAL A 70 20.98 -29.20 -7.64
CA VAL A 70 21.70 -28.03 -8.17
C VAL A 70 21.44 -27.90 -9.66
N ASP A 71 21.52 -29.00 -10.42
CA ASP A 71 21.28 -29.02 -11.86
C ASP A 71 19.83 -28.67 -12.20
N LEU A 72 18.85 -29.19 -11.45
CA LEU A 72 17.44 -28.81 -11.60
C LEU A 72 17.22 -27.32 -11.36
N LEU A 73 17.80 -26.76 -10.29
CA LEU A 73 17.68 -25.34 -9.97
C LEU A 73 18.41 -24.47 -11.00
N ASN A 74 19.58 -24.91 -11.49
CA ASN A 74 20.28 -24.24 -12.59
C ASN A 74 19.45 -24.21 -13.88
N ALA A 75 18.72 -25.30 -14.18
CA ALA A 75 17.86 -25.39 -15.37
C ALA A 75 16.75 -24.33 -15.39
N ILE A 76 16.26 -23.89 -14.21
CA ILE A 76 15.27 -22.80 -14.09
C ILE A 76 15.92 -21.43 -13.81
N GLY A 77 17.23 -21.32 -13.96
CA GLY A 77 17.98 -20.06 -13.83
C GLY A 77 18.19 -19.60 -12.39
N MET A 78 18.47 -20.53 -11.46
CA MET A 78 18.72 -20.20 -10.06
C MET A 78 19.91 -19.26 -9.89
N VAL A 79 19.66 -18.11 -9.25
CA VAL A 79 20.68 -17.14 -8.88
C VAL A 79 21.26 -17.50 -7.51
N TRP A 80 22.47 -18.05 -7.49
CA TRP A 80 23.17 -18.43 -6.26
C TRP A 80 23.81 -17.24 -5.54
N ASP A 81 24.49 -16.36 -6.29
CA ASP A 81 25.04 -15.10 -5.76
C ASP A 81 24.22 -13.91 -6.27
N VAL A 82 23.26 -13.50 -5.44
CA VAL A 82 22.40 -12.35 -5.72
C VAL A 82 23.20 -11.04 -5.84
N ARG A 83 24.29 -10.88 -5.06
CA ARG A 83 25.10 -9.65 -5.11
C ARG A 83 25.86 -9.55 -6.42
N GLN A 84 26.44 -10.66 -6.86
CA GLN A 84 27.14 -10.70 -8.15
C GLN A 84 26.19 -10.56 -9.33
N PHE A 85 25.01 -11.18 -9.28
CA PHE A 85 23.99 -11.01 -10.31
C PHE A 85 23.54 -9.55 -10.46
N GLN A 86 23.25 -8.87 -9.34
CA GLN A 86 22.89 -7.45 -9.34
C GLN A 86 24.04 -6.58 -9.86
N TRP A 87 25.30 -6.87 -9.50
CA TRP A 87 26.47 -6.19 -10.06
C TRP A 87 26.54 -6.34 -11.59
N ASN A 88 26.44 -7.57 -12.09
CA ASN A 88 26.50 -7.86 -13.52
C ASN A 88 25.39 -7.14 -14.30
N ARG A 89 24.17 -7.09 -13.74
CA ARG A 89 23.05 -6.34 -14.33
C ARG A 89 23.36 -4.85 -14.48
N MET A 90 23.92 -4.23 -13.43
CA MET A 90 24.29 -2.81 -13.46
C MET A 90 25.46 -2.53 -14.39
N TYR A 91 26.43 -3.43 -14.44
CA TYR A 91 27.56 -3.37 -15.36
C TYR A 91 27.10 -3.42 -16.82
N GLN A 92 26.23 -4.39 -17.17
CA GLN A 92 25.65 -4.49 -18.51
C GLN A 92 24.80 -3.26 -18.88
N ALA A 93 24.08 -2.68 -17.91
CA ALA A 93 23.36 -1.43 -18.13
C ALA A 93 24.32 -0.26 -18.44
N LEU A 94 25.51 -0.23 -17.82
CA LEU A 94 26.56 0.73 -18.16
C LEU A 94 27.15 0.49 -19.55
N GLU A 95 27.39 -0.77 -19.94
CA GLU A 95 27.86 -1.11 -21.29
C GLU A 95 26.87 -0.65 -22.37
N ARG A 96 25.57 -0.91 -22.18
CA ARG A 96 24.53 -0.43 -23.10
C ARG A 96 24.46 1.09 -23.15
N TYR A 97 24.62 1.75 -22.00
CA TYR A 97 24.69 3.21 -21.95
C TYR A 97 25.88 3.74 -22.78
N LEU A 98 27.06 3.13 -22.61
CA LEU A 98 28.26 3.47 -23.36
C LEU A 98 28.07 3.24 -24.86
N GLN A 99 27.43 2.14 -25.27
CA GLN A 99 27.11 1.87 -26.67
C GLN A 99 26.16 2.93 -27.27
N LYS A 100 25.15 3.37 -26.51
CA LYS A 100 24.16 4.34 -26.98
C LYS A 100 24.69 5.77 -27.02
N HIS A 101 25.53 6.15 -26.06
CA HIS A 101 25.92 7.55 -25.85
C HIS A 101 27.41 7.82 -26.10
N GLY A 102 28.21 6.79 -26.41
CA GLY A 102 29.65 6.90 -26.65
C GLY A 102 30.47 7.28 -25.41
N THR A 103 29.85 7.40 -24.23
CA THR A 103 30.51 7.82 -23.00
C THR A 103 30.03 7.05 -21.77
N ALA A 104 30.92 6.82 -20.80
CA ALA A 104 30.58 6.25 -19.49
C ALA A 104 30.08 7.30 -18.49
N ARG A 105 29.80 8.53 -18.95
CA ARG A 105 29.31 9.62 -18.10
C ARG A 105 27.81 9.58 -17.95
N VAL A 106 27.38 8.75 -17.02
CA VAL A 106 25.97 8.64 -16.66
C VAL A 106 25.56 9.79 -15.72
N PRO A 107 24.57 10.63 -16.08
CA PRO A 107 24.00 11.63 -15.17
C PRO A 107 23.45 10.96 -13.91
N GLN A 108 23.58 11.59 -12.73
CA GLN A 108 23.11 10.99 -11.47
C GLN A 108 21.62 10.65 -11.50
N SER A 109 20.80 11.46 -12.17
CA SER A 109 19.36 11.26 -12.33
C SER A 109 18.98 10.25 -13.42
N TYR A 110 19.95 9.71 -14.17
CA TYR A 110 19.66 8.83 -15.29
C TYR A 110 19.11 7.49 -14.81
N VAL A 111 18.00 7.11 -15.42
CA VAL A 111 17.29 5.83 -15.24
C VAL A 111 17.16 5.20 -16.63
N THR A 112 17.52 3.93 -16.78
CA THR A 112 17.35 3.20 -18.04
C THR A 112 15.88 3.05 -18.39
N GLU A 113 15.58 2.70 -19.64
CA GLU A 113 14.23 2.38 -20.12
C GLU A 113 13.57 1.25 -19.29
N GLU A 114 14.37 0.32 -18.76
CA GLU A 114 13.95 -0.77 -17.88
C GLU A 114 13.77 -0.34 -16.40
N GLY A 115 13.84 0.95 -16.08
CA GLY A 115 13.67 1.49 -14.73
C GLY A 115 14.90 1.36 -13.83
N VAL A 116 16.07 1.01 -14.36
CA VAL A 116 17.31 0.82 -13.58
C VAL A 116 17.97 2.17 -13.30
N LYS A 117 18.15 2.51 -12.03
CA LYS A 117 18.76 3.79 -11.58
C LYS A 117 20.28 3.79 -11.72
N LEU A 118 20.78 3.71 -12.95
CA LEU A 118 22.19 3.56 -13.28
C LEU A 118 23.06 4.71 -12.76
N GLY A 119 22.58 5.97 -12.86
CA GLY A 119 23.32 7.14 -12.39
C GLY A 119 23.60 7.15 -10.89
N ILE A 120 22.59 6.77 -10.09
CA ILE A 120 22.71 6.65 -8.63
C ILE A 120 23.69 5.54 -8.26
N TRP A 121 23.63 4.41 -8.96
CA TRP A 121 24.54 3.28 -8.72
C TRP A 121 25.99 3.64 -9.03
N LEU A 122 26.27 4.25 -10.18
CA LEU A 122 27.64 4.62 -10.55
C LEU A 122 28.22 5.63 -9.54
N ASN A 123 27.40 6.56 -9.03
CA ASN A 123 27.81 7.46 -7.96
C ASN A 123 28.15 6.70 -6.66
N LYS A 124 27.35 5.70 -6.27
CA LYS A 124 27.65 4.84 -5.12
C LYS A 124 28.96 4.08 -5.33
N VAL A 125 29.22 3.57 -6.54
CA VAL A 125 30.47 2.86 -6.87
C VAL A 125 31.68 3.79 -6.73
N ARG A 126 31.60 5.03 -7.22
CA ARG A 126 32.65 6.05 -7.03
C ARG A 126 32.90 6.36 -5.55
N MET A 127 31.86 6.41 -4.73
CA MET A 127 31.99 6.59 -3.27
C MET A 127 32.68 5.40 -2.58
N GLU A 128 32.41 4.17 -3.01
CA GLU A 128 33.07 2.97 -2.48
C GLU A 128 34.53 2.88 -2.93
N TYR A 129 34.85 3.33 -4.16
CA TYR A 129 36.24 3.51 -4.62
C TYR A 129 36.99 4.50 -3.74
N LYS A 130 36.44 5.70 -3.53
CA LYS A 130 37.04 6.73 -2.66
C LYS A 130 37.28 6.25 -1.23
N ARG A 131 36.46 5.32 -0.73
CA ARG A 131 36.58 4.71 0.61
C ARG A 131 37.49 3.50 0.66
N GLY A 132 38.11 3.09 -0.46
CA GLY A 132 38.98 1.91 -0.55
C GLY A 132 38.26 0.58 -0.39
N ARG A 133 36.94 0.52 -0.62
CA ARG A 133 36.11 -0.69 -0.42
C ARG A 133 35.79 -1.44 -1.70
N LEU A 134 36.09 -0.87 -2.86
CA LEU A 134 35.87 -1.50 -4.16
C LEU A 134 37.03 -2.45 -4.48
N SER A 135 36.75 -3.71 -4.84
CA SER A 135 37.79 -4.68 -5.17
C SER A 135 38.54 -4.31 -6.46
N GLN A 136 39.83 -4.63 -6.54
CA GLN A 136 40.67 -4.37 -7.74
C GLN A 136 40.06 -4.92 -9.04
N ALA A 137 39.49 -6.12 -9.01
CA ALA A 137 38.82 -6.70 -10.18
C ALA A 137 37.64 -5.84 -10.68
N ARG A 138 36.87 -5.22 -9.77
CA ARG A 138 35.75 -4.34 -10.15
C ARG A 138 36.22 -2.96 -10.60
N GLN A 139 37.35 -2.49 -10.09
CA GLN A 139 37.99 -1.26 -10.55
C GLN A 139 38.43 -1.41 -12.00
N ALA A 140 39.19 -2.45 -12.31
CA ALA A 140 39.66 -2.76 -13.67
C ALA A 140 38.51 -2.94 -14.67
N GLN A 141 37.41 -3.60 -14.26
CA GLN A 141 36.21 -3.73 -15.09
C GLN A 141 35.60 -2.39 -15.50
N LEU A 142 35.59 -1.41 -14.61
CA LEU A 142 34.98 -0.09 -14.85
C LEU A 142 35.95 0.85 -15.56
N GLU A 143 37.25 0.75 -15.27
CA GLU A 143 38.31 1.44 -16.01
C GLU A 143 38.35 1.02 -17.48
N ALA A 144 38.13 -0.27 -17.77
CA ALA A 144 37.99 -0.76 -19.14
C ALA A 144 36.80 -0.16 -19.90
N LEU A 145 35.77 0.32 -19.18
CA LEU A 145 34.64 1.05 -19.77
C LEU A 145 34.87 2.57 -19.83
N GLY A 146 36.04 3.07 -19.43
CA GLY A 146 36.36 4.50 -19.41
C GLY A 146 35.73 5.25 -18.22
N VAL A 147 35.40 4.57 -17.12
CA VAL A 147 34.90 5.23 -15.91
C VAL A 147 36.04 5.98 -15.22
N VAL A 148 35.93 7.31 -15.20
CA VAL A 148 36.86 8.18 -14.47
C VAL A 148 36.50 8.23 -12.99
N TRP A 149 37.50 8.13 -12.13
CA TRP A 149 37.38 8.18 -10.67
C TRP A 149 37.60 9.58 -10.08
N GLU A 150 38.56 10.34 -10.63
CA GLU A 150 39.01 11.58 -10.03
C GLU A 150 38.01 12.73 -10.19
N PRO A 151 37.54 13.36 -9.08
CA PRO A 151 36.53 14.41 -9.14
C PRO A 151 36.94 15.66 -9.93
N GLU A 152 38.23 16.02 -9.96
CA GLU A 152 38.72 17.17 -10.72
C GLU A 152 38.73 16.94 -12.21
N VAL A 153 39.20 15.76 -12.64
CA VAL A 153 39.15 15.33 -14.03
C VAL A 153 37.69 15.24 -14.50
N LEU A 154 36.82 14.64 -13.67
CA LEU A 154 35.38 14.62 -13.90
C LEU A 154 34.80 16.03 -14.07
N ARG A 155 35.12 16.99 -13.19
CA ARG A 155 34.59 18.36 -13.27
C ARG A 155 35.07 19.11 -14.51
N ARG A 156 36.36 19.02 -14.84
CA ARG A 156 36.96 19.70 -16.01
C ARG A 156 36.35 19.16 -17.30
N GLU A 157 36.43 17.86 -17.50
CA GLU A 157 35.94 17.28 -18.75
C GLU A 157 34.42 17.33 -18.85
N SER A 158 33.68 17.36 -17.73
CA SER A 158 32.23 17.57 -17.73
C SER A 158 31.88 18.94 -18.28
N TRP A 159 32.59 19.99 -17.87
CA TRP A 159 32.33 21.34 -18.37
C TRP A 159 32.53 21.44 -19.88
N GLU A 160 33.65 20.91 -20.40
CA GLU A 160 33.94 20.88 -21.84
C GLU A 160 32.87 20.11 -22.63
N HIS A 161 32.41 18.97 -22.10
CA HIS A 161 31.34 18.20 -22.73
C HIS A 161 30.00 18.96 -22.75
N PHE A 162 29.62 19.60 -21.65
CA PHE A 162 28.39 20.40 -21.61
C PHE A 162 28.48 21.64 -22.51
N PHE A 163 29.66 22.24 -22.63
CA PHE A 163 29.90 23.34 -23.55
C PHE A 163 29.77 22.89 -25.02
N ALA A 164 30.37 21.76 -25.40
CA ALA A 164 30.21 21.20 -26.76
C ALA A 164 28.73 20.91 -27.10
N LEU A 165 27.97 20.33 -26.15
CA LEU A 165 26.53 20.13 -26.33
C LEU A 165 25.75 21.45 -26.47
N LEU A 166 26.20 22.52 -25.80
CA LEU A 166 25.62 23.85 -25.93
C LEU A 166 25.93 24.45 -27.30
N GLU A 167 27.16 24.31 -27.77
CA GLU A 167 27.61 24.75 -29.10
C GLU A 167 26.80 24.05 -30.19
N ASP A 168 26.72 22.72 -30.16
CA ASP A 168 25.91 21.92 -31.10
C ASP A 168 24.44 22.37 -31.12
N TYR A 169 23.85 22.57 -29.93
CA TYR A 169 22.47 23.04 -29.83
C TYR A 169 22.29 24.42 -30.47
N VAL A 170 23.19 25.36 -30.19
CA VAL A 170 23.11 26.72 -30.73
C VAL A 170 23.30 26.71 -32.25
N VAL A 171 24.20 25.89 -32.77
CA VAL A 171 24.43 25.71 -34.21
C VAL A 171 23.19 25.11 -34.89
N CYS A 172 22.58 24.08 -34.31
CA CYS A 172 21.44 23.40 -34.92
C CYS A 172 20.14 24.21 -34.82
N ASN A 173 19.93 24.92 -33.70
CA ASN A 173 18.65 25.52 -33.37
C ASN A 173 18.65 27.06 -33.49
N GLY A 174 19.81 27.68 -33.74
CA GLY A 174 19.98 29.13 -33.81
C GLY A 174 19.65 29.87 -32.52
N THR A 175 19.45 29.16 -31.40
CA THR A 175 18.95 29.69 -30.13
C THR A 175 19.61 28.99 -28.95
N PHE A 176 19.59 29.63 -27.77
CA PHE A 176 20.04 28.99 -26.53
C PHE A 176 18.97 28.06 -25.94
N PRO A 177 19.37 26.96 -25.28
CA PRO A 177 18.43 26.00 -24.72
C PRO A 177 17.64 26.62 -23.56
N PRO A 178 16.29 26.51 -23.53
CA PRO A 178 15.50 27.01 -22.41
C PRO A 178 15.83 26.23 -21.13
N ALA A 179 15.59 26.80 -19.94
CA ALA A 179 15.92 26.17 -18.67
C ALA A 179 15.33 24.76 -18.47
N THR A 180 14.22 24.45 -19.15
CA THR A 180 13.56 23.14 -19.14
C THR A 180 14.15 22.12 -20.12
N TYR A 181 15.06 22.53 -21.01
CA TYR A 181 15.61 21.66 -22.02
C TYR A 181 16.54 20.61 -21.43
N GLN A 182 16.35 19.38 -21.90
CA GLN A 182 17.13 18.20 -21.56
C GLN A 182 17.46 17.45 -22.86
N THR A 183 18.72 17.04 -23.04
CA THR A 183 19.13 16.23 -24.20
C THR A 183 18.54 14.82 -24.10
N GLU A 184 18.57 14.06 -25.20
CA GLU A 184 18.17 12.65 -25.21
C GLU A 184 18.96 11.78 -24.21
N ALA A 185 20.22 12.16 -23.93
CA ALA A 185 21.07 11.51 -22.93
C ALA A 185 20.69 11.88 -21.48
N GLY A 186 19.66 12.72 -21.29
CA GLY A 186 19.18 13.15 -19.99
C GLY A 186 19.98 14.31 -19.38
N VAL A 187 20.82 15.01 -20.16
CA VAL A 187 21.58 16.17 -19.68
C VAL A 187 20.69 17.41 -19.67
N LYS A 188 20.50 18.02 -18.50
CA LYS A 188 19.70 19.24 -18.33
C LYS A 188 20.48 20.49 -18.75
N LEU A 189 20.76 20.59 -20.05
CA LEU A 189 21.63 21.61 -20.64
C LEU A 189 21.16 23.05 -20.36
N GLY A 190 19.84 23.28 -20.34
CA GLY A 190 19.29 24.60 -19.99
C GLY A 190 19.54 25.03 -18.55
N ILE A 191 19.48 24.07 -17.61
CA ILE A 191 19.82 24.32 -16.20
C ILE A 191 21.32 24.56 -16.06
N TRP A 192 22.14 23.79 -16.80
CA TRP A 192 23.58 23.96 -16.78
C TRP A 192 24.00 25.37 -17.23
N LEU A 193 23.46 25.87 -18.34
CA LEU A 193 23.70 27.25 -18.80
C LEU A 193 23.23 28.28 -17.77
N SER A 194 22.08 28.06 -17.13
CA SER A 194 21.57 28.93 -16.06
C SER A 194 22.52 29.00 -14.86
N ASN A 195 23.10 27.87 -14.48
CA ASN A 195 24.11 27.82 -13.43
C ASN A 195 25.38 28.59 -13.82
N GLN A 196 25.81 28.55 -15.09
CA GLN A 196 26.98 29.33 -15.54
C GLN A 196 26.73 30.84 -15.40
N LYS A 197 25.51 31.31 -15.68
CA LYS A 197 25.13 32.72 -15.47
C LYS A 197 25.17 33.10 -13.98
N GLN A 198 24.73 32.19 -13.11
CA GLN A 198 24.81 32.39 -11.66
C GLN A 198 26.24 32.38 -11.15
N ASP A 199 27.10 31.49 -11.66
CA ASP A 199 28.52 31.42 -11.32
C ASP A 199 29.25 32.70 -11.75
N ARG A 200 28.93 33.28 -12.91
CA ARG A 200 29.44 34.60 -13.33
C ARG A 200 29.02 35.68 -12.34
N LYS A 201 27.74 35.74 -11.97
CA LYS A 201 27.22 36.71 -10.99
C LYS A 201 27.91 36.60 -9.63
N ASN A 202 28.26 35.38 -9.23
CA ASN A 202 28.93 35.08 -7.97
C ASN A 202 30.47 35.22 -8.04
N GLY A 203 31.05 35.55 -9.21
CA GLY A 203 32.50 35.63 -9.40
C GLY A 203 33.22 34.26 -9.39
N ALA A 204 32.47 33.15 -9.52
CA ALA A 204 32.98 31.78 -9.45
C ALA A 204 33.26 31.15 -10.83
N LEU A 205 32.95 31.85 -11.92
CA LEU A 205 33.19 31.36 -13.28
C LEU A 205 34.62 31.67 -13.72
N ALA A 206 35.38 30.62 -14.08
CA ALA A 206 36.77 30.77 -14.51
C ALA A 206 36.89 31.61 -15.81
N PRO A 207 37.97 32.40 -15.98
CA PRO A 207 38.11 33.33 -17.12
C PRO A 207 38.06 32.67 -18.51
N ASP A 208 38.64 31.48 -18.64
CA ASP A 208 38.64 30.67 -19.87
C ASP A 208 37.21 30.24 -20.27
N ARG A 209 36.39 29.88 -19.29
CA ARG A 209 34.98 29.50 -19.48
C ARG A 209 34.11 30.68 -19.85
N LEU A 210 34.39 31.82 -19.22
CA LEU A 210 33.73 33.08 -19.53
C LEU A 210 33.97 33.47 -21.00
N GLN A 211 35.23 33.44 -21.44
CA GLN A 211 35.60 33.75 -22.82
C GLN A 211 34.89 32.85 -23.84
N LYS A 212 34.83 31.54 -23.56
CA LYS A 212 34.10 30.57 -24.40
C LYS A 212 32.60 30.87 -24.51
N LEU A 213 31.94 31.22 -23.40
CA LEU A 213 30.51 31.54 -23.39
C LEU A 213 30.21 32.91 -24.03
N GLU A 214 31.11 33.88 -23.90
CA GLU A 214 31.01 35.17 -24.58
C GLU A 214 31.20 35.04 -26.10
N ALA A 215 32.14 34.20 -26.55
CA ALA A 215 32.33 33.90 -27.96
C ALA A 215 31.11 33.23 -28.61
N LEU A 216 30.36 32.43 -27.83
CA LEU A 216 29.10 31.82 -28.28
C LEU A 216 27.91 32.81 -28.28
N GLY A 217 28.08 34.04 -27.78
CA GLY A 217 27.04 35.08 -27.79
C GLY A 217 25.99 34.95 -26.68
N VAL A 218 26.34 34.34 -25.54
CA VAL A 218 25.41 34.19 -24.40
C VAL A 218 24.96 35.56 -23.88
N ILE A 219 23.64 35.80 -23.84
CA ILE A 219 23.08 37.03 -23.24
C ILE A 219 23.10 36.90 -21.71
N TRP A 220 23.80 37.82 -21.05
CA TRP A 220 23.99 37.81 -19.60
C TRP A 220 22.89 38.54 -18.83
N ASP A 221 22.21 39.50 -19.47
CA ASP A 221 21.08 40.20 -18.87
C ASP A 221 19.80 39.35 -18.94
N VAL A 222 19.32 38.91 -17.77
CA VAL A 222 18.18 37.99 -17.63
C VAL A 222 16.87 38.63 -18.12
N PRO A 223 16.54 39.90 -17.76
CA PRO A 223 15.46 40.67 -18.37
C PRO A 223 15.49 40.73 -19.90
N GLU A 224 16.63 41.04 -20.51
CA GLU A 224 16.74 41.18 -21.96
C GLU A 224 16.56 39.83 -22.67
N GLN A 225 17.18 38.75 -22.16
CA GLN A 225 16.96 37.40 -22.68
C GLN A 225 15.48 37.00 -22.60
N ALA A 226 14.83 37.22 -21.46
CA ALA A 226 13.42 36.87 -21.28
C ALA A 226 12.50 37.66 -22.24
N TRP A 227 12.86 38.91 -22.56
CA TRP A 227 12.14 39.69 -23.56
C TRP A 227 12.36 39.14 -24.97
N MET A 228 13.61 38.83 -25.34
CA MET A 228 13.97 38.28 -26.65
C MET A 228 13.36 36.89 -26.90
N ASP A 229 13.29 36.02 -25.88
CA ASP A 229 12.66 34.70 -26.01
C ASP A 229 11.16 34.82 -26.29
N ARG A 230 10.48 35.80 -25.69
CA ARG A 230 9.07 36.07 -25.94
C ARG A 230 8.85 36.73 -27.30
N TYR A 231 9.75 37.59 -27.74
CA TYR A 231 9.74 38.15 -29.09
C TYR A 231 9.87 37.06 -30.16
N ARG A 232 10.84 36.14 -30.03
CA ARG A 232 11.00 35.00 -30.96
C ARG A 232 9.77 34.09 -31.01
N GLN A 233 9.10 33.89 -29.87
CA GLN A 233 7.81 33.17 -29.83
C GLN A 233 6.71 33.89 -30.64
N ALA A 234 6.69 35.23 -30.59
CA ALA A 234 5.77 36.02 -31.40
C ALA A 234 6.12 35.94 -32.89
N GLU A 235 7.40 36.06 -33.24
CA GLU A 235 7.90 35.95 -34.62
C GLU A 235 7.56 34.60 -35.25
N ALA A 236 7.88 33.49 -34.59
CA ALA A 236 7.56 32.15 -35.08
C ALA A 236 6.05 31.93 -35.26
N TYR A 237 5.25 32.45 -34.33
CA TYR A 237 3.78 32.38 -34.46
C TYR A 237 3.29 33.22 -35.65
N PHE A 238 3.83 34.42 -35.85
CA PHE A 238 3.51 35.29 -36.97
C PHE A 238 3.90 34.67 -38.31
N GLN A 239 5.07 34.03 -38.42
CA GLN A 239 5.49 33.33 -39.63
C GLN A 239 4.54 32.18 -39.99
N CYS A 240 4.04 31.44 -39.00
CA CYS A 240 3.12 30.32 -39.25
C CYS A 240 1.67 30.74 -39.51
N HIS A 241 1.20 31.85 -38.94
CA HIS A 241 -0.23 32.20 -38.92
C HIS A 241 -0.56 33.57 -39.54
N GLY A 242 0.44 34.38 -39.89
CA GLY A 242 0.29 35.70 -40.50
C GLY A 242 -0.27 36.79 -39.58
N HIS A 243 -0.53 36.52 -38.29
CA HIS A 243 -1.07 37.51 -37.36
C HIS A 243 -0.71 37.24 -35.88
N LEU A 244 -0.84 38.25 -35.02
CA LEU A 244 -0.68 38.14 -33.55
C LEU A 244 -2.01 38.33 -32.77
N CYS A 245 -3.15 37.93 -33.35
CA CYS A 245 -4.47 38.16 -32.75
C CYS A 245 -4.76 37.25 -31.52
N PRO A 246 -5.09 37.82 -30.34
CA PRO A 246 -5.29 37.03 -29.12
C PRO A 246 -6.66 36.35 -28.97
N TYR A 247 -7.63 36.60 -29.86
CA TYR A 247 -9.02 36.20 -29.67
C TYR A 247 -9.55 35.15 -30.65
N GLN A 248 -8.78 34.73 -31.65
CA GLN A 248 -9.14 33.60 -32.52
C GLN A 248 -8.89 32.26 -31.79
N ARG A 249 -9.82 31.87 -30.93
CA ARG A 249 -9.69 30.67 -30.08
C ARG A 249 -9.91 29.32 -30.80
N ARG A 250 -10.33 29.31 -32.07
CA ARG A 250 -10.79 28.08 -32.73
C ARG A 250 -9.78 27.41 -33.67
N ASN A 251 -8.85 28.15 -34.29
CA ASN A 251 -8.02 27.58 -35.35
C ASN A 251 -6.52 27.49 -35.00
N ALA A 252 -5.99 28.33 -34.10
CA ALA A 252 -4.62 28.20 -33.58
C ALA A 252 -4.41 29.00 -32.28
N PRO A 253 -4.43 28.38 -31.08
CA PRO A 253 -4.20 29.12 -29.84
C PRO A 253 -2.76 29.65 -29.75
N LEU A 254 -2.59 30.89 -29.27
CA LEU A 254 -1.26 31.45 -28.97
C LEU A 254 -0.52 30.56 -27.95
N PRO A 255 0.82 30.44 -28.04
CA PRO A 255 1.64 29.83 -27.01
C PRO A 255 1.35 30.39 -25.61
N ALA A 256 1.43 29.51 -24.60
CA ALA A 256 1.11 29.86 -23.22
C ALA A 256 1.92 31.07 -22.72
N GLY A 257 1.20 32.06 -22.16
CA GLY A 257 1.78 33.30 -21.65
C GLY A 257 2.10 34.37 -22.70
N LEU A 258 2.11 34.05 -24.01
CA LEU A 258 2.41 35.03 -25.06
C LEU A 258 1.33 36.12 -25.14
N SER A 259 0.05 35.76 -25.00
CA SER A 259 -1.06 36.73 -24.97
C SER A 259 -0.94 37.76 -23.82
N GLN A 260 -0.50 37.31 -22.64
CA GLN A 260 -0.27 38.18 -21.48
C GLN A 260 0.93 39.10 -21.73
N TRP A 261 2.00 38.57 -22.31
CA TRP A 261 3.20 39.34 -22.66
C TRP A 261 2.92 40.40 -23.73
N LEU A 262 2.21 40.07 -24.82
CA LEU A 262 1.79 41.03 -25.85
C LEU A 262 0.91 42.14 -25.26
N THR A 263 0.02 41.80 -24.32
CA THR A 263 -0.79 42.78 -23.60
C THR A 263 0.07 43.73 -22.74
N ALA A 264 1.12 43.20 -22.10
CA ALA A 264 2.08 44.03 -21.36
C ALA A 264 2.85 44.97 -22.30
N GLN A 265 3.24 44.52 -23.51
CA GLN A 265 3.92 45.38 -24.48
C GLN A 265 3.02 46.54 -24.96
N ARG A 266 1.71 46.30 -25.16
CA ARG A 266 0.74 47.37 -25.49
C ARG A 266 0.70 48.44 -24.41
N LYS A 267 0.60 48.03 -23.14
CA LYS A 267 0.62 48.94 -21.99
C LYS A 267 1.94 49.71 -21.90
N ALA A 268 3.06 49.05 -22.16
CA ALA A 268 4.38 49.68 -22.17
C ALA A 268 4.52 50.74 -23.28
N LYS A 269 4.00 50.48 -24.49
CA LYS A 269 3.97 51.46 -25.59
C LYS A 269 3.08 52.65 -25.26
N GLN A 270 1.88 52.40 -24.71
CA GLN A 270 0.97 53.46 -24.26
C GLN A 270 1.58 54.34 -23.16
N ALA A 271 2.37 53.74 -22.26
CA ALA A 271 3.05 54.45 -21.17
C ALA A 271 4.39 55.09 -21.57
N GLY A 272 4.82 55.01 -22.85
CA GLY A 272 6.11 55.53 -23.31
C GLY A 272 7.34 54.79 -22.75
N LYS A 273 7.16 53.58 -22.20
CA LYS A 273 8.20 52.77 -21.54
C LYS A 273 8.86 51.74 -22.46
N LEU A 274 8.37 51.61 -23.69
CA LEU A 274 8.91 50.68 -24.68
C LEU A 274 9.96 51.38 -25.52
N SER A 275 11.17 50.81 -25.63
CA SER A 275 12.22 51.43 -26.44
C SER A 275 11.83 51.50 -27.93
N PRO A 276 12.37 52.47 -28.69
CA PRO A 276 12.10 52.59 -30.13
C PRO A 276 12.52 51.34 -30.93
N GLU A 277 13.58 50.66 -30.49
CA GLU A 277 14.04 49.40 -31.08
C GLU A 277 13.03 48.26 -30.86
N LYS A 278 12.59 48.04 -29.61
CA LYS A 278 11.59 47.02 -29.28
C LYS A 278 10.24 47.26 -29.95
N SER A 279 9.90 48.54 -30.16
CA SER A 279 8.69 48.94 -30.91
C SER A 279 8.78 48.53 -32.39
N ARG A 280 9.90 48.84 -33.06
CA ARG A 280 10.15 48.44 -34.46
C ARG A 280 10.16 46.93 -34.63
N MET A 281 10.78 46.21 -33.69
CA MET A 281 10.78 44.74 -33.69
C MET A 281 9.34 44.20 -33.65
N LEU A 282 8.51 44.66 -32.72
CA LEU A 282 7.12 44.22 -32.62
C LEU A 282 6.28 44.61 -33.85
N GLU A 283 6.55 45.77 -34.45
CA GLU A 283 5.90 46.19 -35.70
C GLU A 283 6.25 45.24 -36.87
N SER A 284 7.50 44.77 -36.95
CA SER A 284 7.95 43.84 -37.99
C SER A 284 7.25 42.47 -37.95
N VAL A 285 6.71 42.07 -36.79
CA VAL A 285 5.96 40.81 -36.60
C VAL A 285 4.44 41.02 -36.54
N GLY A 286 3.94 42.13 -37.08
CA GLY A 286 2.50 42.38 -37.20
C GLY A 286 1.78 42.64 -35.88
N MET A 287 2.44 43.30 -34.92
CA MET A 287 1.84 43.66 -33.64
C MET A 287 0.60 44.55 -33.79
N ILE A 288 -0.55 44.01 -33.38
CA ILE A 288 -1.80 44.76 -33.31
C ILE A 288 -1.81 45.61 -32.03
N TRP A 289 -1.61 46.93 -32.19
CA TRP A 289 -1.61 47.89 -31.09
C TRP A 289 -3.02 48.19 -30.57
N ASP A 290 -3.98 48.43 -31.47
CA ASP A 290 -5.41 48.56 -31.13
C ASP A 290 -6.18 47.29 -31.50
N VAL A 291 -6.28 46.40 -30.52
CA VAL A 291 -6.98 45.11 -30.68
C VAL A 291 -8.50 45.30 -30.79
N TYR A 292 -9.06 46.32 -30.15
CA TYR A 292 -10.50 46.53 -30.12
C TYR A 292 -11.03 47.00 -31.47
N GLN A 293 -10.30 47.89 -32.14
CA GLN A 293 -10.64 48.34 -33.49
C GLN A 293 -10.55 47.18 -34.51
N SER A 294 -9.44 46.42 -34.50
CA SER A 294 -9.24 45.30 -35.42
C SER A 294 -10.31 44.20 -35.28
N LEU A 295 -10.69 43.85 -34.05
CA LEU A 295 -11.76 42.87 -33.80
C LEU A 295 -13.14 43.36 -34.23
N TRP A 296 -13.40 44.67 -34.06
CA TRP A 296 -14.68 45.24 -34.45
C TRP A 296 -14.87 45.19 -35.97
N GLU A 297 -13.84 45.58 -36.75
CA GLU A 297 -13.90 45.51 -38.22
C GLU A 297 -14.04 44.07 -38.72
N THR A 298 -13.34 43.11 -38.10
CA THR A 298 -13.48 41.68 -38.46
C THR A 298 -14.91 41.18 -38.24
N ALA A 299 -15.53 41.54 -37.11
CA ALA A 299 -16.89 41.12 -36.80
C ALA A 299 -17.93 41.84 -37.68
N TYR A 300 -17.66 43.08 -38.08
CA TYR A 300 -18.48 43.82 -39.04
C TYR A 300 -18.50 43.16 -40.42
N GLN A 301 -17.34 42.73 -40.92
CA GLN A 301 -17.25 41.96 -42.19
C GLN A 301 -18.05 40.65 -42.14
N GLN A 302 -18.04 39.95 -40.99
CA GLN A 302 -18.88 38.76 -40.80
C GLN A 302 -20.37 39.08 -40.81
N ALA A 303 -20.77 40.23 -40.26
CA ALA A 303 -22.15 40.70 -40.29
C ALA A 303 -22.60 40.99 -41.72
N GLU A 304 -21.75 41.67 -42.51
CA GLU A 304 -21.99 41.96 -43.93
C GLU A 304 -22.16 40.68 -44.75
N ALA A 305 -21.22 39.73 -44.62
CA ALA A 305 -21.30 38.43 -45.29
C ALA A 305 -22.53 37.60 -44.85
N TYR A 306 -23.00 37.77 -43.62
CA TYR A 306 -24.21 37.11 -43.14
C TYR A 306 -25.48 37.73 -43.76
N VAL A 307 -25.54 39.05 -43.86
CA VAL A 307 -26.65 39.77 -44.52
C VAL A 307 -26.73 39.40 -45.99
N GLN A 308 -25.59 39.32 -46.68
CA GLN A 308 -25.55 38.88 -48.07
C GLN A 308 -26.11 37.45 -48.26
N ARG A 309 -25.91 36.55 -47.29
CA ARG A 309 -26.40 35.16 -47.34
C ARG A 309 -27.86 34.99 -46.91
N HIS A 310 -28.33 35.77 -45.94
CA HIS A 310 -29.60 35.51 -45.25
C HIS A 310 -30.61 36.67 -45.33
N GLY A 311 -30.22 37.82 -45.90
CA GLY A 311 -31.07 39.00 -46.05
C GLY A 311 -31.40 39.74 -44.76
N HIS A 312 -30.89 39.30 -43.60
CA HIS A 312 -31.17 39.91 -42.30
C HIS A 312 -30.04 39.72 -41.27
N LEU A 313 -30.04 40.51 -40.19
CA LEU A 313 -29.10 40.41 -39.06
C LEU A 313 -29.63 39.62 -37.84
N ARG A 314 -30.61 38.73 -38.02
CA ARG A 314 -31.15 37.88 -36.93
C ARG A 314 -30.32 36.62 -36.74
N VAL A 315 -29.28 36.72 -35.92
CA VAL A 315 -28.37 35.61 -35.60
C VAL A 315 -28.61 35.11 -34.18
N SER A 316 -28.78 33.80 -34.00
CA SER A 316 -28.88 33.19 -32.66
C SER A 316 -27.57 33.40 -31.90
N LYS A 317 -27.65 33.95 -30.68
CA LYS A 317 -26.49 34.10 -29.78
C LYS A 317 -26.20 32.85 -28.95
N ASP A 318 -27.15 31.91 -28.93
CA ASP A 318 -27.19 30.75 -28.03
C ASP A 318 -26.91 29.44 -28.76
N SER A 319 -27.07 29.38 -30.09
CA SER A 319 -26.89 28.16 -30.90
C SER A 319 -26.46 28.46 -32.35
N GLY A 320 -25.89 27.48 -33.05
CA GLY A 320 -25.56 27.55 -34.49
C GLY A 320 -24.11 27.91 -34.86
N PRO A 321 -23.75 27.80 -36.15
CA PRO A 321 -22.39 28.09 -36.64
C PRO A 321 -21.99 29.57 -36.48
N ASP A 322 -22.95 30.50 -36.60
CA ASP A 322 -22.73 31.95 -36.48
C ASP A 322 -22.95 32.49 -35.04
N GLN A 323 -22.92 31.64 -34.01
CA GLN A 323 -23.18 32.02 -32.62
C GLN A 323 -22.33 33.20 -32.12
N PHE A 324 -21.07 33.28 -32.57
CA PHE A 324 -20.17 34.39 -32.25
C PHE A 324 -20.72 35.74 -32.75
N LEU A 325 -21.17 35.76 -34.01
CA LEU A 325 -21.79 36.94 -34.63
C LEU A 325 -23.08 37.33 -33.87
N GLY A 326 -23.91 36.37 -33.47
CA GLY A 326 -25.12 36.64 -32.66
C GLY A 326 -24.81 37.29 -31.31
N ARG A 327 -23.75 36.87 -30.62
CA ARG A 327 -23.30 37.52 -29.38
C ARG A 327 -22.73 38.92 -29.62
N TRP A 328 -22.01 39.10 -30.72
CA TRP A 328 -21.47 40.40 -31.11
C TRP A 328 -22.57 41.41 -31.44
N ILE A 329 -23.57 41.04 -32.26
CA ILE A 329 -24.76 41.84 -32.58
C ILE A 329 -25.51 42.23 -31.30
N SER A 330 -25.72 41.28 -30.38
CA SER A 330 -26.36 41.56 -29.08
C SER A 330 -25.57 42.58 -28.25
N THR A 331 -24.24 42.59 -28.37
CA THR A 331 -23.37 43.55 -27.68
C THR A 331 -23.51 44.94 -28.31
N GLN A 332 -23.59 45.03 -29.65
CA GLN A 332 -23.81 46.31 -30.34
C GLN A 332 -25.16 46.94 -29.95
N ARG A 333 -26.25 46.15 -29.90
CA ARG A 333 -27.57 46.62 -29.42
C ARG A 333 -27.51 47.19 -27.99
N LYS A 334 -26.76 46.52 -27.11
CA LYS A 334 -26.56 46.98 -25.72
C LYS A 334 -25.75 48.29 -25.65
N ASN A 335 -24.72 48.43 -26.49
CA ASN A 335 -23.88 49.62 -26.53
C ASN A 335 -24.61 50.83 -27.13
N TYR A 336 -25.43 50.59 -28.15
CA TYR A 336 -26.33 51.61 -28.72
C TYR A 336 -27.33 52.12 -27.66
N LYS A 337 -28.02 51.21 -26.94
CA LYS A 337 -28.93 51.59 -25.84
C LYS A 337 -28.24 52.38 -24.71
N LYS A 338 -26.94 52.19 -24.53
CA LYS A 338 -26.13 52.88 -23.52
C LYS A 338 -25.50 54.20 -24.02
N GLY A 339 -25.66 54.55 -25.30
CA GLY A 339 -25.04 55.73 -25.90
C GLY A 339 -23.51 55.67 -26.01
N VAL A 340 -22.91 54.47 -25.95
CA VAL A 340 -21.43 54.28 -25.99
C VAL A 340 -20.93 53.76 -27.34
N LEU A 341 -21.83 53.56 -28.31
CA LEU A 341 -21.48 53.18 -29.67
C LEU A 341 -21.21 54.46 -30.47
N ASN A 342 -20.03 54.59 -31.07
CA ASN A 342 -19.69 55.78 -31.85
C ASN A 342 -20.59 55.92 -33.11
N GLU A 343 -20.69 57.13 -33.65
CA GLU A 343 -21.59 57.46 -34.77
C GLU A 343 -21.25 56.68 -36.05
N GLU A 344 -19.96 56.50 -36.34
CA GLU A 344 -19.50 55.77 -37.52
C GLU A 344 -19.95 54.30 -37.49
N ARG A 345 -19.78 53.61 -36.35
CA ARG A 345 -20.18 52.20 -36.19
C ARG A 345 -21.68 52.03 -36.19
N THR A 346 -22.41 53.02 -35.66
CA THR A 346 -23.89 53.06 -35.71
C THR A 346 -24.36 53.11 -37.16
N ARG A 347 -23.85 54.05 -37.94
CA ARG A 347 -24.21 54.22 -39.37
C ARG A 347 -23.89 52.97 -40.20
N LYS A 348 -22.71 52.37 -39.97
CA LYS A 348 -22.31 51.11 -40.60
C LYS A 348 -23.32 49.99 -40.33
N LEU A 349 -23.79 49.83 -39.09
CA LEU A 349 -24.75 48.78 -38.73
C LEU A 349 -26.18 49.05 -39.24
N GLU A 350 -26.61 50.31 -39.26
CA GLU A 350 -27.91 50.70 -39.82
C GLU A 350 -27.98 50.42 -41.31
N THR A 351 -26.88 50.65 -42.03
CA THR A 351 -26.76 50.33 -43.47
C THR A 351 -26.96 48.83 -43.74
N LEU A 352 -26.58 47.96 -42.80
CA LEU A 352 -26.79 46.51 -42.88
C LEU A 352 -28.20 46.06 -42.42
N GLY A 353 -29.11 46.98 -42.12
CA GLY A 353 -30.48 46.67 -41.68
C GLY A 353 -30.59 46.25 -40.22
N MET A 354 -29.71 46.77 -39.34
CA MET A 354 -29.73 46.47 -37.91
C MET A 354 -31.01 46.98 -37.23
N VAL A 355 -31.84 46.04 -36.77
CA VAL A 355 -32.96 46.35 -35.88
C VAL A 355 -32.47 46.43 -34.44
N TRP A 356 -32.65 47.59 -33.80
CA TRP A 356 -32.17 47.87 -32.44
C TRP A 356 -33.05 47.27 -31.35
N ASP A 357 -34.37 47.13 -31.60
CA ASP A 357 -35.32 46.47 -30.68
C ASP A 357 -35.83 45.13 -31.25
N ALA A 358 -35.45 44.02 -30.62
CA ALA A 358 -35.77 42.66 -31.05
C ALA A 358 -37.10 42.13 -30.48
N GLY A 359 -37.90 42.99 -29.83
CA GLY A 359 -39.11 42.60 -29.08
C GLY A 359 -40.42 42.54 -29.87
N VAL A 360 -40.45 42.88 -31.15
CA VAL A 360 -41.66 42.84 -31.98
C VAL A 360 -41.58 41.61 -32.91
N ASP A 361 -42.29 40.54 -32.55
CA ASP A 361 -42.55 39.40 -33.44
C ASP A 361 -43.72 39.77 -34.36
N SER A 362 -43.59 39.51 -35.66
CA SER A 362 -44.69 39.72 -36.62
C SER A 362 -45.86 38.76 -36.32
N GLU A 363 -47.09 39.26 -36.45
CA GLU A 363 -48.35 38.54 -36.14
C GLU A 363 -48.46 37.17 -36.84
N GLU A 364 -47.97 37.06 -38.08
CA GLU A 364 -47.93 35.81 -38.85
C GLU A 364 -47.09 34.70 -38.20
N LEU A 365 -46.01 35.05 -37.52
CA LEU A 365 -45.11 34.08 -36.90
C LEU A 365 -45.73 33.50 -35.62
N TRP A 366 -46.44 34.34 -34.86
CA TRP A 366 -47.14 33.90 -33.65
C TRP A 366 -48.21 32.84 -33.99
N GLU A 367 -48.95 33.05 -35.08
CA GLU A 367 -50.01 32.14 -35.51
C GLU A 367 -49.49 30.75 -35.92
N GLN A 368 -48.32 30.68 -36.56
CA GLN A 368 -47.69 29.40 -36.92
C GLN A 368 -47.31 28.57 -35.69
N TRP A 369 -46.79 29.22 -34.64
CA TRP A 369 -46.43 28.54 -33.40
C TRP A 369 -47.64 28.15 -32.57
N PHE A 370 -48.70 28.96 -32.58
CA PHE A 370 -49.97 28.61 -31.95
C PHE A 370 -50.55 27.30 -32.51
N ARG A 371 -50.52 27.11 -33.84
CA ARG A 371 -50.95 25.85 -34.47
C ARG A 371 -50.13 24.64 -34.02
N LYS A 372 -48.80 24.80 -33.90
CA LYS A 372 -47.91 23.74 -33.38
C LYS A 372 -48.22 23.39 -31.93
N ALA A 373 -48.52 24.37 -31.09
CA ALA A 373 -48.91 24.15 -29.70
C ALA A 373 -50.25 23.41 -29.60
N SER A 374 -51.24 23.82 -30.39
CA SER A 374 -52.55 23.16 -30.45
C SER A 374 -52.44 21.68 -30.87
N ALA A 375 -51.65 21.39 -31.91
CA ALA A 375 -51.39 20.02 -32.35
C ALA A 375 -50.69 19.17 -31.26
N TYR A 376 -49.72 19.75 -30.55
CA TYR A 376 -49.03 19.07 -29.46
C TYR A 376 -49.99 18.70 -28.31
N TYR A 377 -50.85 19.64 -27.92
CA TYR A 377 -51.85 19.41 -26.88
C TYR A 377 -52.82 18.29 -27.26
N ALA A 378 -53.34 18.30 -28.49
CA ALA A 378 -54.23 17.25 -28.98
C ALA A 378 -53.58 15.85 -28.91
N ALA A 379 -52.27 15.75 -29.14
CA ALA A 379 -51.55 14.48 -29.10
C ALA A 379 -51.16 14.00 -27.69
N HIS A 380 -50.96 14.91 -26.72
CA HIS A 380 -50.35 14.57 -25.42
C HIS A 380 -51.21 14.94 -24.20
N GLY A 381 -52.32 15.66 -24.38
CA GLY A 381 -53.21 16.11 -23.30
C GLY A 381 -52.63 17.19 -22.38
N HIS A 382 -51.41 17.68 -22.65
CA HIS A 382 -50.76 18.75 -21.87
C HIS A 382 -49.84 19.62 -22.75
N LEU A 383 -49.61 20.87 -22.33
CA LEU A 383 -48.70 21.82 -22.99
C LEU A 383 -47.36 21.96 -22.25
N ASN A 384 -46.65 20.84 -22.10
CA ASN A 384 -45.34 20.82 -21.45
C ASN A 384 -44.30 19.97 -22.23
N PRO A 385 -43.89 20.42 -23.43
CA PRO A 385 -42.86 19.74 -24.22
C PRO A 385 -41.52 19.70 -23.48
N MET A 386 -40.87 18.52 -23.46
CA MET A 386 -39.63 18.31 -22.70
C MET A 386 -38.42 19.04 -23.31
N GLU A 387 -38.32 19.13 -24.63
CA GLU A 387 -37.22 19.76 -25.37
C GLU A 387 -37.71 20.41 -26.69
N GLY A 388 -36.84 21.15 -27.38
CA GLY A 388 -37.13 21.71 -28.71
C GLY A 388 -37.70 23.14 -28.75
N GLU A 389 -37.95 23.63 -29.96
CA GLU A 389 -38.35 25.03 -30.22
C GLU A 389 -39.73 25.37 -29.66
N LEU A 390 -40.67 24.41 -29.66
CA LEU A 390 -42.01 24.58 -29.09
C LEU A 390 -41.98 24.83 -27.58
N ARG A 391 -41.06 24.17 -26.85
CA ARG A 391 -40.85 24.43 -25.41
C ARG A 391 -40.41 25.85 -25.15
N THR A 392 -39.48 26.35 -25.95
CA THR A 392 -38.98 27.72 -25.84
C THR A 392 -40.10 28.72 -26.11
N TRP A 393 -40.93 28.46 -27.12
CA TRP A 393 -42.07 29.31 -27.45
C TRP A 393 -43.14 29.32 -26.34
N VAL A 394 -43.55 28.15 -25.82
CA VAL A 394 -44.52 28.04 -24.71
C VAL A 394 -44.03 28.76 -23.45
N LEU A 395 -42.74 28.63 -23.11
CA LEU A 395 -42.13 29.35 -21.99
C LEU A 395 -42.12 30.87 -22.21
N ALA A 396 -41.92 31.32 -23.45
CA ALA A 396 -41.97 32.73 -23.80
C ALA A 396 -43.38 33.30 -23.61
N GLN A 397 -44.44 32.57 -23.99
CA GLN A 397 -45.82 33.00 -23.78
C GLN A 397 -46.16 33.13 -22.28
N ARG A 398 -45.71 32.16 -21.45
CA ARG A 398 -45.86 32.23 -19.98
C ARG A 398 -45.13 33.43 -19.37
N ALA A 399 -43.96 33.79 -19.90
CA ALA A 399 -43.20 34.96 -19.45
C ALA A 399 -43.86 36.28 -19.88
N ALA A 400 -44.49 36.30 -21.06
CA ALA A 400 -45.22 37.46 -21.58
C ALA A 400 -46.47 37.78 -20.75
N LYS A 401 -47.26 36.79 -20.33
CA LYS A 401 -48.41 37.01 -19.43
C LYS A 401 -48.01 37.61 -18.08
N LYS A 402 -46.78 37.36 -17.62
CA LYS A 402 -46.21 37.91 -16.37
C LYS A 402 -45.53 39.28 -16.54
N GLY A 403 -45.63 39.91 -17.72
CA GLY A 403 -45.00 41.19 -18.02
C GLY A 403 -43.47 41.16 -18.07
N LYS A 404 -42.85 39.97 -18.14
CA LYS A 404 -41.38 39.83 -18.10
C LYS A 404 -40.72 39.98 -19.47
N ARG A 405 -41.47 39.79 -20.57
CA ARG A 405 -41.00 39.97 -21.96
C ARG A 405 -42.17 39.96 -22.95
N GLY A 406 -42.26 40.97 -23.82
CA GLY A 406 -43.32 41.08 -24.84
C GLY A 406 -44.70 41.37 -24.22
N CYS A 407 -45.68 41.67 -25.07
CA CYS A 407 -47.08 41.87 -24.67
C CYS A 407 -47.94 40.80 -25.35
N LEU A 408 -48.73 40.06 -24.57
CA LEU A 408 -49.80 39.21 -25.09
C LEU A 408 -51.08 40.03 -25.13
N THR A 409 -51.81 39.95 -26.24
CA THR A 409 -53.17 40.48 -26.32
C THR A 409 -54.14 39.57 -25.56
N GLU A 410 -55.25 40.13 -25.09
CA GLU A 410 -56.28 39.36 -24.38
C GLU A 410 -56.83 38.20 -25.23
N ALA A 411 -56.99 38.43 -26.55
CA ALA A 411 -57.40 37.40 -27.49
C ALA A 411 -56.39 36.23 -27.59
N GLN A 412 -55.08 36.51 -27.52
CA GLN A 412 -54.04 35.47 -27.54
C GLN A 412 -54.03 34.66 -26.23
N ILE A 413 -54.30 35.30 -25.09
CA ILE A 413 -54.39 34.62 -23.78
C ILE A 413 -55.55 33.62 -23.80
N GLN A 414 -56.74 34.06 -24.23
CA GLN A 414 -57.92 33.21 -24.31
C GLN A 414 -57.71 32.01 -25.25
N ARG A 415 -57.06 32.23 -26.40
CA ARG A 415 -56.73 31.15 -27.34
C ARG A 415 -55.77 30.12 -26.75
N LEU A 416 -54.78 30.56 -25.97
CA LEU A 416 -53.83 29.67 -25.28
C LEU A 416 -54.51 28.89 -24.15
N GLU A 417 -55.41 29.51 -23.40
CA GLU A 417 -56.21 28.85 -22.36
C GLU A 417 -57.13 27.77 -22.95
N GLY A 418 -57.72 28.04 -24.11
CA GLY A 418 -58.55 27.08 -24.85
C GLY A 418 -57.84 25.80 -25.30
N ILE A 419 -56.51 25.80 -25.37
CA ILE A 419 -55.69 24.60 -25.67
C ILE A 419 -54.99 24.04 -24.41
N GLY A 420 -55.52 24.33 -23.22
CA GLY A 420 -55.03 23.75 -21.95
C GLY A 420 -53.72 24.35 -21.44
N MET A 421 -53.44 25.64 -21.75
CA MET A 421 -52.24 26.32 -21.23
C MET A 421 -52.32 26.51 -19.72
N VAL A 422 -51.50 25.74 -18.99
CA VAL A 422 -51.23 25.99 -17.57
C VAL A 422 -50.14 27.06 -17.43
N TRP A 423 -50.46 28.15 -16.73
CA TRP A 423 -49.57 29.29 -16.54
C TRP A 423 -48.52 29.08 -15.43
N GLU A 424 -48.78 28.18 -14.47
CA GLU A 424 -47.89 27.84 -13.34
C GLU A 424 -47.68 26.32 -13.17
N PRO A 425 -46.83 25.66 -13.99
CA PRO A 425 -46.71 24.19 -14.03
C PRO A 425 -45.99 23.52 -12.83
N LEU A 426 -45.42 24.30 -11.91
CA LEU A 426 -44.48 23.81 -10.88
C LEU A 426 -45.14 23.31 -9.60
N THR A 427 -46.43 23.60 -9.42
CA THR A 427 -47.19 23.21 -8.23
C THR A 427 -47.50 21.71 -8.23
N ASP A 428 -47.78 21.13 -9.41
CA ASP A 428 -48.09 19.70 -9.58
C ASP A 428 -46.84 18.81 -9.41
N GLN A 429 -45.66 19.28 -9.84
CA GLN A 429 -44.41 18.52 -9.68
C GLN A 429 -43.95 18.34 -8.22
N TRP A 430 -44.35 19.22 -7.29
CA TRP A 430 -43.96 19.08 -5.89
C TRP A 430 -44.74 17.95 -5.20
N GLN A 431 -46.04 17.85 -5.48
CA GLN A 431 -46.92 16.86 -4.88
C GLN A 431 -46.57 15.44 -5.32
N GLU A 432 -46.22 15.26 -6.59
CA GLU A 432 -45.73 13.99 -7.13
C GLU A 432 -44.45 13.52 -6.40
N MET A 433 -43.49 14.43 -6.22
CA MET A 433 -42.25 14.14 -5.51
C MET A 433 -42.46 13.86 -4.02
N TYR A 434 -43.46 14.50 -3.40
CA TYR A 434 -43.88 14.21 -2.03
C TYR A 434 -44.44 12.78 -1.89
N GLN A 435 -45.22 12.30 -2.86
CA GLN A 435 -45.70 10.90 -2.85
C GLN A 435 -44.54 9.90 -2.96
N HIS A 436 -43.54 10.18 -3.79
CA HIS A 436 -42.32 9.36 -3.85
C HIS A 436 -41.52 9.37 -2.53
N ALA A 437 -41.48 10.52 -1.85
CA ALA A 437 -40.87 10.64 -0.52
C ALA A 437 -41.64 9.82 0.52
N LYS A 438 -42.98 9.85 0.50
CA LYS A 438 -43.85 9.06 1.37
C LYS A 438 -43.71 7.56 1.15
N ALA A 439 -43.65 7.10 -0.10
CA ALA A 439 -43.41 5.70 -0.44
C ALA A 439 -42.03 5.23 0.05
N TYR A 440 -40.99 6.06 -0.11
CA TYR A 440 -39.67 5.78 0.44
C TYR A 440 -39.70 5.66 1.97
N TYR A 441 -40.41 6.57 2.64
CA TYR A 441 -40.57 6.55 4.10
C TYR A 441 -41.27 5.28 4.60
N GLN A 442 -42.34 4.82 3.92
CA GLN A 442 -43.04 3.58 4.30
C GLN A 442 -42.11 2.36 4.35
N VAL A 443 -41.14 2.28 3.44
CA VAL A 443 -40.18 1.17 3.38
C VAL A 443 -39.01 1.36 4.33
N HIS A 444 -38.47 2.58 4.41
CA HIS A 444 -37.20 2.84 5.08
C HIS A 444 -37.34 3.41 6.49
N GLN A 445 -38.55 3.83 6.88
CA GLN A 445 -38.94 4.45 8.15
C GLN A 445 -38.16 5.73 8.49
N MET A 446 -37.53 6.34 7.48
CA MET A 446 -36.82 7.61 7.60
C MET A 446 -36.66 8.28 6.23
N LEU A 447 -36.65 9.61 6.19
CA LEU A 447 -36.55 10.39 4.95
C LEU A 447 -35.10 10.79 4.60
N ASN A 448 -34.11 10.04 5.07
CA ASN A 448 -32.69 10.30 4.83
C ASN A 448 -32.22 9.77 3.47
N VAL A 449 -32.75 10.34 2.39
CA VAL A 449 -32.47 9.88 1.02
C VAL A 449 -31.06 10.33 0.57
N PRO A 450 -30.18 9.42 0.11
CA PRO A 450 -28.89 9.77 -0.50
C PRO A 450 -29.07 10.68 -1.71
N CYS A 451 -28.18 11.67 -1.92
CA CYS A 451 -28.37 12.66 -2.99
C CYS A 451 -28.40 12.05 -4.41
N ASN A 452 -27.72 10.92 -4.62
CA ASN A 452 -27.67 10.19 -5.88
C ASN A 452 -28.78 9.13 -6.04
N TYR A 453 -29.63 8.94 -5.03
CA TYR A 453 -30.70 7.94 -5.09
C TYR A 453 -31.74 8.30 -6.15
N SER A 454 -32.12 7.30 -6.95
CA SER A 454 -33.22 7.36 -7.90
C SER A 454 -34.14 6.15 -7.69
N THR A 455 -35.44 6.34 -7.90
CA THR A 455 -36.43 5.25 -7.88
C THR A 455 -36.19 4.28 -9.05
N GLU A 456 -36.86 3.12 -9.02
CA GLU A 456 -36.82 2.13 -10.12
C GLU A 456 -37.36 2.69 -11.43
N THR A 457 -38.26 3.69 -11.36
CA THR A 457 -38.81 4.43 -12.49
C THR A 457 -37.93 5.59 -12.96
N GLY A 458 -36.74 5.77 -12.38
CA GLY A 458 -35.76 6.80 -12.79
C GLY A 458 -35.95 8.17 -12.12
N VAL A 459 -36.88 8.30 -11.17
CA VAL A 459 -37.15 9.57 -10.48
C VAL A 459 -36.02 9.89 -9.50
N ARG A 460 -35.38 11.06 -9.66
CA ARG A 460 -34.22 11.50 -8.86
C ARG A 460 -34.61 12.04 -7.47
N LEU A 461 -35.27 11.21 -6.65
CA LEU A 461 -35.76 11.58 -5.31
C LEU A 461 -34.65 12.15 -4.40
N GLY A 462 -33.43 11.59 -4.49
CA GLY A 462 -32.28 12.05 -3.70
C GLY A 462 -31.88 13.51 -3.95
N HIS A 463 -31.89 13.92 -5.22
CA HIS A 463 -31.59 15.30 -5.60
C HIS A 463 -32.67 16.27 -5.11
N TRP A 464 -33.92 15.83 -5.12
CA TRP A 464 -35.06 16.62 -4.68
C TRP A 464 -35.05 16.86 -3.16
N ILE A 465 -34.84 15.82 -2.35
CA ILE A 465 -34.72 15.96 -0.88
C ILE A 465 -33.54 16.88 -0.51
N ALA A 466 -32.39 16.76 -1.20
CA ALA A 466 -31.24 17.64 -0.98
C ALA A 466 -31.55 19.11 -1.33
N ARG A 467 -32.38 19.35 -2.35
CA ARG A 467 -32.86 20.69 -2.69
C ARG A 467 -33.76 21.26 -1.58
N GLN A 468 -34.70 20.48 -1.03
CA GLN A 468 -35.57 20.94 0.07
C GLN A 468 -34.76 21.41 1.29
N ARG A 469 -33.70 20.68 1.67
CA ARG A 469 -32.79 21.06 2.77
C ARG A 469 -32.13 22.43 2.54
N ARG A 470 -31.68 22.68 1.31
CA ARG A 470 -31.09 23.98 0.93
C ARG A 470 -32.12 25.11 1.01
N CYS A 471 -33.34 24.85 0.57
CA CYS A 471 -34.44 25.81 0.61
C CYS A 471 -34.81 26.17 2.06
N TYR A 472 -34.85 25.19 2.96
CA TYR A 472 -35.10 25.42 4.39
C TYR A 472 -33.99 26.21 5.07
N LYS A 473 -32.72 25.96 4.74
CA LYS A 473 -31.60 26.78 5.23
C LYS A 473 -31.73 28.26 4.80
N ASN A 474 -32.21 28.52 3.59
CA ASN A 474 -32.44 29.89 3.12
C ASN A 474 -33.64 30.55 3.82
N PHE A 475 -34.69 29.77 4.11
CA PHE A 475 -35.84 30.19 4.91
C PHE A 475 -35.41 30.64 6.32
N LEU A 476 -34.60 29.83 7.02
CA LEU A 476 -34.06 30.21 8.34
C LEU A 476 -33.12 31.42 8.32
N ALA A 477 -32.48 31.71 7.18
CA ALA A 477 -31.56 32.84 7.04
C ALA A 477 -32.25 34.18 6.71
N GLY A 478 -33.60 34.24 6.79
CA GLY A 478 -34.38 35.44 6.47
C GLY A 478 -34.30 35.86 4.99
N LYS A 479 -33.85 34.96 4.11
CA LYS A 479 -33.78 35.18 2.65
C LYS A 479 -35.06 34.66 2.00
N GLU A 480 -36.19 35.23 2.39
CA GLU A 480 -37.47 34.96 1.75
C GLU A 480 -37.47 35.55 0.34
N GLY A 481 -37.29 34.70 -0.66
CA GLY A 481 -37.41 35.08 -2.06
C GLY A 481 -38.71 34.54 -2.62
N GLN A 482 -39.58 35.40 -3.16
CA GLN A 482 -40.65 34.93 -4.05
C GLN A 482 -40.01 34.35 -5.32
N GLY A 483 -40.03 33.02 -5.47
CA GLY A 483 -39.42 32.33 -6.60
C GLY A 483 -39.63 30.81 -6.63
N ILE A 484 -39.32 30.20 -7.77
CA ILE A 484 -39.56 28.79 -8.19
C ILE A 484 -38.82 27.72 -7.33
N GLY A 485 -38.19 28.12 -6.23
CA GLY A 485 -37.39 27.25 -5.36
C GLY A 485 -37.57 27.51 -3.88
N THR A 486 -38.64 28.19 -3.47
CA THR A 486 -38.87 28.54 -2.06
C THR A 486 -39.72 27.46 -1.40
N ILE A 487 -39.32 27.03 -0.20
CA ILE A 487 -40.10 26.10 0.61
C ILE A 487 -41.07 26.90 1.47
N THR A 488 -42.34 26.51 1.50
CA THR A 488 -43.39 27.20 2.28
C THR A 488 -43.55 26.54 3.66
N PRO A 489 -44.11 27.25 4.67
CA PRO A 489 -44.41 26.67 5.98
C PRO A 489 -45.23 25.38 5.92
N GLU A 490 -46.20 25.29 5.00
CA GLU A 490 -47.07 24.12 4.82
C GLU A 490 -46.28 22.92 4.30
N ARG A 491 -45.36 23.14 3.37
CA ARG A 491 -44.47 22.10 2.83
C ARG A 491 -43.44 21.63 3.86
N ILE A 492 -43.01 22.52 4.75
CA ILE A 492 -42.17 22.17 5.89
C ILE A 492 -42.95 21.24 6.83
N ALA A 493 -44.19 21.59 7.17
CA ALA A 493 -45.04 20.77 8.02
C ALA A 493 -45.27 19.36 7.43
N GLN A 494 -45.63 19.27 6.14
CA GLN A 494 -45.83 17.98 5.46
C GLN A 494 -44.59 17.09 5.43
N LEU A 495 -43.40 17.69 5.27
CA LEU A 495 -42.15 16.93 5.30
C LEU A 495 -41.74 16.57 6.74
N ASN A 496 -42.05 17.42 7.73
CA ASN A 496 -41.84 17.12 9.15
C ASN A 496 -42.69 15.93 9.61
N GLU A 497 -43.93 15.81 9.13
CA GLU A 497 -44.78 14.63 9.39
C GLU A 497 -44.15 13.31 8.90
N LEU A 498 -43.34 13.37 7.84
CA LEU A 498 -42.57 12.23 7.33
C LEU A 498 -41.18 12.09 7.99
N GLY A 499 -40.91 12.83 9.07
CA GLY A 499 -39.63 12.80 9.79
C GLY A 499 -38.46 13.43 9.00
N MET A 500 -38.70 14.52 8.27
CA MET A 500 -37.66 15.20 7.50
C MET A 500 -36.56 15.81 8.37
N ILE A 501 -35.31 15.49 8.03
CA ILE A 501 -34.12 15.99 8.70
C ILE A 501 -33.50 17.10 7.84
N TRP A 502 -33.53 18.32 8.38
CA TRP A 502 -33.15 19.53 7.66
C TRP A 502 -31.64 19.84 7.70
N ASP A 503 -30.98 19.58 8.83
CA ASP A 503 -29.53 19.76 8.97
C ASP A 503 -28.78 18.48 8.60
N GLY A 504 -28.12 18.50 7.44
CA GLY A 504 -27.34 17.38 6.93
C GLY A 504 -25.85 17.71 6.79
N THR A 505 -25.33 18.62 7.62
CA THR A 505 -23.91 18.98 7.60
C THR A 505 -23.09 18.13 8.58
N GLN A 506 -21.81 17.90 8.25
CA GLN A 506 -20.87 16.95 8.89
C GLN A 506 -20.55 17.21 10.40
N ALA A 507 -21.31 18.06 11.10
CA ALA A 507 -20.92 18.65 12.37
C ALA A 507 -21.17 17.80 13.63
N THR A 508 -21.99 16.74 13.58
CA THR A 508 -22.48 16.10 14.83
C THR A 508 -21.77 14.80 15.23
N ALA A 509 -20.96 14.20 14.36
CA ALA A 509 -20.23 12.95 14.67
C ALA A 509 -19.06 13.14 15.65
N LYS A 510 -18.42 14.32 15.64
CA LYS A 510 -17.26 14.66 16.50
C LYS A 510 -17.63 15.41 17.79
N THR A 511 -18.92 15.71 17.99
CA THR A 511 -19.49 16.40 19.16
C THR A 511 -19.38 15.54 20.41
N SER A 512 -18.84 16.10 21.50
CA SER A 512 -18.75 15.38 22.77
C SER A 512 -20.14 15.00 23.31
N PHE A 513 -20.22 13.97 24.16
CA PHE A 513 -21.48 13.60 24.79
C PHE A 513 -22.06 14.75 25.64
N ARG A 514 -21.19 15.54 26.29
CA ARG A 514 -21.55 16.67 27.15
C ARG A 514 -22.22 17.79 26.33
N GLU A 515 -21.69 18.12 25.16
CA GLU A 515 -22.33 19.05 24.22
C GLU A 515 -23.70 18.52 23.73
N LYS A 516 -23.82 17.23 23.43
CA LYS A 516 -25.10 16.61 23.02
C LYS A 516 -26.16 16.69 24.12
N ALA A 517 -25.75 16.43 25.37
CA ALA A 517 -26.63 16.53 26.53
C ALA A 517 -27.09 17.98 26.77
N LEU A 518 -26.17 18.95 26.74
CA LEU A 518 -26.50 20.37 26.86
C LEU A 518 -27.50 20.80 25.78
N LEU A 519 -27.26 20.40 24.52
CA LEU A 519 -28.17 20.69 23.41
C LEU A 519 -29.54 20.07 23.64
N PHE A 520 -29.61 18.81 24.09
CA PHE A 520 -30.86 18.11 24.37
C PHE A 520 -31.74 18.84 25.40
N TYR A 521 -31.17 19.27 26.53
CA TYR A 521 -31.95 19.97 27.54
C TYR A 521 -32.31 21.40 27.10
N LEU A 522 -31.39 22.13 26.45
CA LEU A 522 -31.63 23.50 25.98
C LEU A 522 -32.61 23.58 24.80
N LYS A 523 -32.76 22.52 24.01
CA LYS A 523 -33.70 22.49 22.88
C LYS A 523 -35.17 22.58 23.32
N LYS A 524 -35.48 22.18 24.56
CA LYS A 524 -36.83 22.27 25.14
C LYS A 524 -37.30 23.74 25.26
N PRO A 525 -36.58 24.63 25.98
CA PRO A 525 -36.94 26.05 26.06
C PRO A 525 -36.54 26.87 24.82
N PHE A 526 -35.53 26.45 24.07
CA PHE A 526 -35.02 27.20 22.90
C PHE A 526 -34.97 26.32 21.64
N PRO A 527 -36.06 26.23 20.86
CA PRO A 527 -36.06 25.44 19.62
C PRO A 527 -35.00 25.90 18.61
N ASP A 528 -34.54 27.15 18.68
CA ASP A 528 -33.54 27.76 17.79
C ASP A 528 -32.08 27.53 18.23
N VAL A 529 -31.81 26.88 19.37
CA VAL A 529 -30.43 26.54 19.77
C VAL A 529 -29.78 25.62 18.74
N VAL A 530 -28.54 25.92 18.35
CA VAL A 530 -27.81 25.20 17.30
C VAL A 530 -26.36 24.94 17.70
N LYS A 531 -25.80 23.85 17.17
CA LYS A 531 -24.35 23.64 17.15
C LYS A 531 -23.76 24.36 15.94
N VAL A 532 -22.67 25.12 16.11
CA VAL A 532 -22.09 25.94 15.03
C VAL A 532 -20.64 25.54 14.75
N SER A 533 -20.46 24.60 13.82
CA SER A 533 -19.14 24.03 13.47
C SER A 533 -18.18 25.00 12.78
N GLN A 534 -18.67 26.07 12.16
CA GLN A 534 -17.87 27.20 11.68
C GLN A 534 -18.82 28.37 11.47
N TRP A 535 -18.77 29.37 12.35
CA TRP A 535 -19.57 30.57 12.11
C TRP A 535 -18.87 31.40 11.02
N GLN A 536 -19.30 31.21 9.77
CA GLN A 536 -18.64 31.71 8.56
C GLN A 536 -18.44 33.23 8.50
N ALA A 537 -19.09 34.00 9.38
CA ALA A 537 -18.91 35.44 9.50
C ALA A 537 -17.70 35.85 10.38
N VAL A 538 -17.21 34.96 11.24
CA VAL A 538 -16.27 35.30 12.34
C VAL A 538 -15.07 34.36 12.43
N GLY A 539 -15.15 33.17 11.83
CA GLY A 539 -14.01 32.25 11.71
C GLY A 539 -13.68 31.45 12.97
N VAL A 540 -14.58 31.42 13.96
CA VAL A 540 -14.47 30.58 15.17
C VAL A 540 -15.61 29.56 15.25
N GLU A 541 -15.31 28.37 15.76
CA GLU A 541 -16.29 27.31 16.08
C GLU A 541 -16.89 27.59 17.46
N LEU A 542 -18.20 27.41 17.65
CA LEU A 542 -18.86 27.52 18.96
C LEU A 542 -19.56 26.19 19.26
N ASP A 543 -19.38 25.68 20.48
CA ASP A 543 -19.97 24.40 20.87
C ASP A 543 -21.50 24.44 20.76
N LEU A 544 -22.13 25.46 21.37
CA LEU A 544 -23.55 25.77 21.25
C LEU A 544 -23.78 27.28 21.10
N TYR A 545 -24.78 27.64 20.29
CA TYR A 545 -25.22 29.02 20.12
C TYR A 545 -26.75 29.11 20.18
N ILE A 546 -27.27 30.06 20.95
CA ILE A 546 -28.68 30.39 21.08
C ILE A 546 -28.90 31.75 20.39
N PRO A 547 -29.37 31.77 19.12
CA PRO A 547 -29.51 33.00 18.34
C PRO A 547 -30.43 34.02 19.01
N SER A 548 -31.58 33.58 19.53
CA SER A 548 -32.57 34.42 20.20
C SER A 548 -32.01 35.22 21.38
N LEU A 549 -31.04 34.66 22.11
CA LEU A 549 -30.41 35.30 23.26
C LEU A 549 -29.03 35.91 22.97
N ARG A 550 -28.48 35.65 21.79
CA ARG A 550 -27.07 35.94 21.44
C ARG A 550 -26.07 35.39 22.46
N ILE A 551 -26.36 34.19 22.99
CA ILE A 551 -25.53 33.50 23.97
C ILE A 551 -24.83 32.32 23.30
N ALA A 552 -23.53 32.17 23.56
CA ALA A 552 -22.75 30.99 23.22
C ALA A 552 -22.35 30.25 24.50
N ILE A 553 -22.34 28.93 24.44
CA ILE A 553 -21.97 28.06 25.56
C ILE A 553 -20.84 27.15 25.08
N GLU A 554 -19.76 27.08 25.84
CA GLU A 554 -18.60 26.21 25.61
C GLU A 554 -18.48 25.20 26.74
N TYR A 555 -18.18 23.94 26.40
CA TYR A 555 -17.86 22.89 27.35
C TYR A 555 -16.37 22.54 27.25
N ASP A 556 -15.59 23.02 28.21
CA ASP A 556 -14.13 22.86 28.21
C ASP A 556 -13.72 21.62 29.01
N GLY A 557 -13.40 20.53 28.30
CA GLY A 557 -12.85 19.31 28.90
C GLY A 557 -11.36 19.45 29.26
N TYR A 558 -10.94 18.91 30.41
CA TYR A 558 -9.57 19.04 30.94
C TYR A 558 -8.51 18.58 29.94
N GLN A 559 -8.73 17.42 29.32
CA GLN A 559 -7.81 16.82 28.35
C GLN A 559 -7.47 17.76 27.18
N TRP A 560 -8.40 18.61 26.77
CA TRP A 560 -8.25 19.46 25.58
C TRP A 560 -7.86 20.91 25.91
N HIS A 561 -8.21 21.41 27.11
CA HIS A 561 -8.06 22.82 27.48
C HIS A 561 -6.99 23.12 28.55
N HIS A 562 -6.36 22.11 29.17
CA HIS A 562 -5.39 22.33 30.27
C HIS A 562 -4.23 23.29 29.93
N ASN A 563 -3.77 23.32 28.67
CA ASN A 563 -2.68 24.20 28.20
C ASN A 563 -3.12 25.28 27.20
N LYS A 564 -4.42 25.62 27.13
CA LYS A 564 -4.97 26.48 26.05
C LYS A 564 -5.58 27.81 26.49
N LEU A 565 -5.30 28.27 27.71
CA LEU A 565 -5.91 29.48 28.28
C LEU A 565 -5.84 30.72 27.36
N ALA A 566 -4.71 30.96 26.69
CA ALA A 566 -4.57 32.11 25.79
C ALA A 566 -5.48 32.03 24.54
N LEU A 567 -5.70 30.82 23.99
CA LEU A 567 -6.59 30.60 22.84
C LEU A 567 -8.06 30.73 23.25
N ASP A 568 -8.36 30.17 24.41
CA ASP A 568 -9.63 30.25 25.13
C ASP A 568 -10.07 31.72 25.37
N GLU A 569 -9.16 32.55 25.87
CA GLU A 569 -9.44 33.97 26.11
C GLU A 569 -9.62 34.78 24.82
N ARG A 570 -8.82 34.47 23.78
CA ARG A 570 -8.97 35.07 22.45
C ARG A 570 -10.35 34.77 21.84
N LYS A 571 -10.87 33.56 22.06
CA LYS A 571 -12.22 33.17 21.63
C LYS A 571 -13.28 34.05 22.30
N GLY A 572 -13.11 34.29 23.59
CA GLY A 572 -13.96 35.20 24.37
C GLY A 572 -13.95 36.65 23.87
N GLU A 573 -12.79 37.18 23.50
CA GLU A 573 -12.67 38.53 22.90
C GLU A 573 -13.38 38.63 21.55
N ILE A 574 -13.26 37.59 20.72
CA ILE A 574 -13.95 37.51 19.44
C ILE A 574 -15.47 37.50 19.65
N CYS A 575 -16.00 36.66 20.54
CA CYS A 575 -17.43 36.63 20.86
C CYS A 575 -17.93 38.01 21.32
N ARG A 576 -17.20 38.68 22.22
CA ARG A 576 -17.53 40.02 22.70
C ARG A 576 -17.60 41.05 21.56
N ARG A 577 -16.66 41.01 20.61
CA ARG A 577 -16.64 41.93 19.45
C ARG A 577 -17.89 41.80 18.57
N PHE A 578 -18.47 40.61 18.48
CA PHE A 578 -19.69 40.34 17.72
C PHE A 578 -20.98 40.43 18.57
N GLY A 579 -20.88 40.95 19.79
CA GLY A 579 -22.03 41.09 20.69
C GLY A 579 -22.59 39.76 21.19
N ILE A 580 -21.74 38.73 21.25
CA ILE A 580 -22.10 37.41 21.80
C ILE A 580 -21.62 37.30 23.25
N ARG A 581 -22.55 36.86 24.07
CA ARG A 581 -22.39 36.55 25.49
C ARG A 581 -21.88 35.13 25.65
N LEU A 582 -20.62 34.95 26.07
CA LEU A 582 -19.98 33.63 26.17
C LEU A 582 -20.04 33.08 27.59
N ILE A 583 -20.59 31.88 27.75
CA ILE A 583 -20.60 31.10 29.00
C ILE A 583 -19.69 29.90 28.83
N ARG A 584 -18.88 29.57 29.85
CA ARG A 584 -17.99 28.41 29.81
C ARG A 584 -18.27 27.47 30.96
N ILE A 585 -18.42 26.20 30.66
CA ILE A 585 -18.53 25.11 31.63
C ILE A 585 -17.19 24.37 31.63
N ARG A 586 -16.46 24.37 32.75
CA ARG A 586 -15.07 23.91 32.83
C ARG A 586 -14.93 22.72 33.78
N GLU A 587 -14.25 21.67 33.32
CA GLU A 587 -13.87 20.52 34.16
C GLU A 587 -12.83 20.91 35.24
N PRO A 588 -12.73 20.11 36.34
CA PRO A 588 -11.82 20.39 37.44
C PRO A 588 -10.35 20.47 36.99
N GLY A 589 -9.58 21.38 37.60
CA GLY A 589 -8.14 21.53 37.34
C GLY A 589 -7.78 22.42 36.14
N LEU A 590 -8.76 22.97 35.43
CA LEU A 590 -8.51 23.93 34.35
C LEU A 590 -8.19 25.34 34.88
N PRO A 591 -7.28 26.09 34.21
CA PRO A 591 -7.01 27.48 34.56
C PRO A 591 -8.26 28.36 34.45
N GLN A 592 -8.35 29.38 35.31
CA GLN A 592 -9.48 30.33 35.34
C GLN A 592 -9.51 31.18 34.07
N ALA A 593 -10.65 31.20 33.38
CA ALA A 593 -10.87 32.02 32.20
C ALA A 593 -11.55 33.35 32.58
N SER A 594 -10.97 34.49 32.17
CA SER A 594 -11.48 35.82 32.54
C SER A 594 -12.26 36.53 31.43
N ARG A 595 -12.02 36.15 30.16
CA ARG A 595 -12.62 36.80 28.98
C ARG A 595 -13.95 36.20 28.54
N CYS A 596 -14.81 35.80 29.48
CA CYS A 596 -16.17 35.33 29.21
C CYS A 596 -17.13 35.95 30.22
N GLU A 597 -18.44 35.81 30.01
CA GLU A 597 -19.44 36.41 30.90
C GLU A 597 -19.61 35.60 32.19
N ARG A 598 -19.54 34.28 32.09
CA ARG A 598 -19.73 33.38 33.23
C ARG A 598 -18.90 32.14 33.05
N VAL A 599 -18.31 31.68 34.16
CA VAL A 599 -17.65 30.37 34.26
C VAL A 599 -18.42 29.53 35.27
N ILE A 600 -18.77 28.30 34.88
CA ILE A 600 -19.32 27.26 35.75
C ILE A 600 -18.23 26.19 35.86
N VAL A 601 -17.71 25.96 37.06
CA VAL A 601 -16.67 24.95 37.30
C VAL A 601 -17.35 23.71 37.87
N LEU A 602 -17.02 22.53 37.33
CA LEU A 602 -17.49 21.26 37.87
C LEU A 602 -16.63 20.87 39.09
N ASP A 603 -17.26 20.28 40.10
CA ASP A 603 -16.57 19.74 41.28
C ASP A 603 -15.77 18.47 40.94
N ASP A 604 -16.34 17.61 40.09
CA ASP A 604 -15.69 16.42 39.54
C ASP A 604 -16.06 16.17 38.06
N SER A 605 -15.47 15.16 37.43
CA SER A 605 -15.76 14.79 36.04
C SER A 605 -16.97 13.84 35.89
N GLY A 606 -17.69 13.56 36.97
CA GLY A 606 -18.80 12.63 37.05
C GLY A 606 -20.10 13.15 36.41
N GLU A 607 -21.13 12.31 36.40
CA GLU A 607 -22.42 12.65 35.80
C GLU A 607 -23.27 13.55 36.71
N ALA A 608 -23.14 13.40 38.03
CA ALA A 608 -23.84 14.23 39.01
C ALA A 608 -23.36 15.69 38.99
N ALA A 609 -22.04 15.93 39.00
CA ALA A 609 -21.48 17.28 38.90
C ALA A 609 -21.87 17.97 37.58
N PHE A 610 -21.96 17.20 36.48
CA PHE A 610 -22.43 17.74 35.20
C PHE A 610 -23.94 18.05 35.20
N ALA A 611 -24.76 17.22 35.82
CA ALA A 611 -26.18 17.49 36.01
C ALA A 611 -26.39 18.81 36.78
N GLU A 612 -25.63 19.02 37.87
CA GLU A 612 -25.66 20.27 38.63
C GLU A 612 -25.18 21.48 37.81
N ALA A 613 -24.17 21.31 36.95
CA ALA A 613 -23.74 22.35 36.03
C ALA A 613 -24.84 22.77 35.04
N ILE A 614 -25.66 21.82 34.56
CA ILE A 614 -26.85 22.11 33.73
C ILE A 614 -27.89 22.88 34.53
N CYS A 615 -28.18 22.46 35.77
CA CYS A 615 -29.10 23.19 36.66
C CYS A 615 -28.62 24.62 36.94
N THR A 616 -27.32 24.80 37.18
CA THR A 616 -26.70 26.11 37.38
C THR A 616 -26.82 27.00 36.14
N LEU A 617 -26.62 26.44 34.95
CA LEU A 617 -26.82 27.13 33.68
C LEU A 617 -28.29 27.57 33.51
N PHE A 618 -29.25 26.69 33.79
CA PHE A 618 -30.68 27.00 33.68
C PHE A 618 -31.12 28.08 34.66
N ARG A 619 -30.65 28.03 35.91
CA ARG A 619 -30.88 29.09 36.91
C ARG A 619 -30.35 30.44 36.43
N TRP A 620 -29.17 30.46 35.83
CA TRP A 620 -28.58 31.69 35.30
C TRP A 620 -29.34 32.24 34.08
N LEU A 621 -29.85 31.36 33.23
CA LEU A 621 -30.73 31.72 32.10
C LEU A 621 -32.15 32.08 32.53
N ASN A 622 -32.44 32.06 33.84
CA ASN A 622 -33.77 32.29 34.43
C ASN A 622 -34.86 31.33 33.90
N LEU A 623 -34.50 30.04 33.83
CA LEU A 623 -35.35 28.96 33.35
C LEU A 623 -35.79 28.03 34.49
N PRO A 624 -36.95 27.36 34.36
CA PRO A 624 -37.37 26.32 35.30
C PRO A 624 -36.35 25.16 35.35
N ASP A 625 -36.25 24.51 36.50
CA ASP A 625 -35.31 23.42 36.73
C ASP A 625 -35.52 22.28 35.71
N PRO A 626 -34.47 21.90 34.94
CA PRO A 626 -34.60 20.85 33.93
C PRO A 626 -34.66 19.42 34.51
N ALA A 627 -34.39 19.23 35.81
CA ALA A 627 -34.28 17.92 36.47
C ALA A 627 -33.48 16.88 35.64
N PRO A 628 -32.21 17.17 35.29
CA PRO A 628 -31.44 16.36 34.35
C PRO A 628 -31.01 15.04 34.99
N ASP A 629 -31.41 13.92 34.37
CA ASP A 629 -30.93 12.58 34.71
C ASP A 629 -30.13 12.04 33.52
N ILE A 630 -28.81 12.22 33.59
CA ILE A 630 -27.91 11.92 32.48
C ILE A 630 -27.90 10.43 32.14
N ALA A 631 -28.03 9.55 33.13
CA ALA A 631 -28.00 8.11 32.93
C ALA A 631 -29.29 7.62 32.26
N ARG A 632 -30.46 8.08 32.76
CA ARG A 632 -31.78 7.77 32.18
C ARG A 632 -31.94 8.36 30.79
N ASP A 633 -31.51 9.60 30.58
CA ASP A 633 -31.76 10.33 29.34
C ASP A 633 -30.72 10.03 28.24
N ARG A 634 -29.59 9.38 28.59
CA ARG A 634 -28.51 9.03 27.65
C ARG A 634 -28.98 8.32 26.37
N PRO A 635 -29.86 7.30 26.41
CA PRO A 635 -30.37 6.67 25.18
C PRO A 635 -31.11 7.68 24.29
N ALA A 636 -31.99 8.50 24.87
CA ALA A 636 -32.76 9.51 24.15
C ALA A 636 -31.87 10.64 23.59
N ILE A 637 -30.86 11.08 24.36
CA ILE A 637 -29.85 12.07 23.94
C ILE A 637 -29.08 11.52 22.74
N LEU A 638 -28.58 10.28 22.82
CA LEU A 638 -27.82 9.67 21.74
C LEU A 638 -28.68 9.42 20.50
N GLU A 639 -29.95 9.04 20.68
CA GLU A 639 -30.93 8.84 19.61
C GLU A 639 -31.27 10.15 18.88
N THR A 640 -31.47 11.25 19.63
CA THR A 640 -31.76 12.59 19.08
C THR A 640 -30.67 13.08 18.11
N TYR A 641 -29.41 12.66 18.26
CA TYR A 641 -28.28 13.13 17.46
C TYR A 641 -27.60 12.06 16.60
N ARG A 642 -28.26 10.92 16.35
CA ARG A 642 -27.71 9.79 15.57
C ARG A 642 -27.62 10.02 14.05
N ASP A 643 -27.93 11.22 13.56
CA ASP A 643 -28.40 11.42 12.17
C ASP A 643 -27.35 11.62 11.06
N VAL A 644 -26.06 11.37 11.33
CA VAL A 644 -25.01 11.46 10.29
C VAL A 644 -24.45 10.09 9.89
N THR A 645 -24.55 9.05 10.73
CA THR A 645 -24.20 7.68 10.33
C THR A 645 -25.24 7.08 9.38
N ALA A 646 -26.48 7.58 9.38
CA ALA A 646 -27.58 7.06 8.56
C ALA A 646 -27.33 7.12 7.04
N ARG A 647 -26.70 8.17 6.47
CA ARG A 647 -26.46 8.19 5.00
C ARG A 647 -25.46 7.15 4.53
N ALA A 648 -24.36 6.95 5.26
CA ALA A 648 -23.35 5.95 4.90
C ALA A 648 -23.83 4.52 5.24
N TRP A 649 -24.54 4.39 6.36
CA TRP A 649 -25.12 3.13 6.79
C TRP A 649 -26.25 2.67 5.86
N ASP A 650 -27.22 3.54 5.52
CA ASP A 650 -28.34 3.20 4.64
C ASP A 650 -27.90 2.98 3.18
N GLN A 651 -26.87 3.68 2.69
CA GLN A 651 -26.28 3.40 1.37
C GLN A 651 -25.71 1.98 1.31
N SER A 652 -24.97 1.59 2.36
CA SER A 652 -24.37 0.26 2.46
C SER A 652 -25.43 -0.81 2.69
N TYR A 653 -26.43 -0.52 3.54
CA TYR A 653 -27.60 -1.37 3.75
C TYR A 653 -28.40 -1.57 2.45
N GLN A 654 -28.65 -0.52 1.65
CA GLN A 654 -29.35 -0.67 0.36
C GLN A 654 -28.57 -1.57 -0.61
N ALA A 655 -27.24 -1.50 -0.62
CA ALA A 655 -26.42 -2.39 -1.44
C ALA A 655 -26.51 -3.86 -0.98
N VAL A 656 -26.50 -4.10 0.34
CA VAL A 656 -26.72 -5.44 0.93
C VAL A 656 -28.15 -5.93 0.66
N TYR A 657 -29.15 -5.07 0.80
CA TYR A 657 -30.55 -5.38 0.51
C TYR A 657 -30.76 -5.80 -0.94
N ARG A 658 -30.18 -5.08 -1.91
CA ARG A 658 -30.22 -5.44 -3.34
C ARG A 658 -29.56 -6.79 -3.60
N TYR A 659 -28.42 -7.06 -2.96
CA TYR A 659 -27.75 -8.35 -3.06
C TYR A 659 -28.63 -9.47 -2.50
N HIS A 660 -29.19 -9.29 -1.30
CA HIS A 660 -30.09 -10.25 -0.66
C HIS A 660 -31.34 -10.51 -1.51
N ARG A 661 -31.95 -9.47 -2.09
CA ARG A 661 -33.11 -9.62 -3.00
C ARG A 661 -32.77 -10.42 -4.27
N ARG A 662 -31.54 -10.32 -4.78
CA ARG A 662 -31.09 -11.02 -5.99
C ARG A 662 -30.64 -12.45 -5.73
N HIS A 663 -30.07 -12.72 -4.56
CA HIS A 663 -29.38 -13.99 -4.27
C HIS A 663 -29.99 -14.79 -3.11
N GLY A 664 -30.96 -14.23 -2.38
CA GLY A 664 -31.63 -14.88 -1.25
C GLY A 664 -30.74 -15.17 -0.04
N THR A 665 -29.55 -14.57 0.03
CA THR A 665 -28.56 -14.85 1.08
C THR A 665 -27.74 -13.63 1.47
N LEU A 666 -27.25 -13.61 2.72
CA LEU A 666 -26.27 -12.66 3.24
C LEU A 666 -24.83 -13.24 3.24
N SER A 667 -24.61 -14.38 2.58
CA SER A 667 -23.28 -14.93 2.33
C SER A 667 -22.63 -14.22 1.14
N ILE A 668 -21.92 -13.12 1.44
CA ILE A 668 -21.31 -12.27 0.42
C ILE A 668 -19.81 -12.61 0.28
N PRO A 669 -19.28 -12.80 -0.94
CA PRO A 669 -17.84 -12.96 -1.17
C PRO A 669 -17.02 -11.78 -0.61
N ALA A 670 -15.87 -12.08 -0.02
CA ALA A 670 -15.04 -11.10 0.71
C ALA A 670 -14.56 -9.92 -0.16
N ASP A 671 -14.44 -10.14 -1.47
CA ASP A 671 -13.90 -9.17 -2.42
C ASP A 671 -15.00 -8.38 -3.15
N LEU A 672 -16.27 -8.68 -2.89
CA LEU A 672 -17.38 -8.04 -3.58
C LEU A 672 -17.57 -6.60 -3.10
N THR A 673 -17.36 -5.68 -4.03
CA THR A 673 -17.50 -4.24 -3.82
C THR A 673 -18.71 -3.72 -4.60
N SER A 674 -19.55 -2.90 -3.97
CA SER A 674 -20.65 -2.24 -4.66
C SER A 674 -20.13 -1.27 -5.75
N PRO A 675 -20.96 -0.85 -6.72
CA PRO A 675 -20.61 0.22 -7.67
C PRO A 675 -20.21 1.55 -7.00
N SER A 676 -20.56 1.74 -5.73
CA SER A 676 -20.19 2.89 -4.91
C SER A 676 -18.89 2.70 -4.09
N GLY A 677 -18.16 1.59 -4.29
CA GLY A 677 -16.88 1.33 -3.64
C GLY A 677 -16.96 0.72 -2.24
N VAL A 678 -18.14 0.23 -1.81
CA VAL A 678 -18.32 -0.33 -0.46
C VAL A 678 -18.09 -1.84 -0.47
N ASN A 679 -17.18 -2.33 0.38
CA ASN A 679 -17.01 -3.76 0.64
C ASN A 679 -18.17 -4.27 1.50
N LEU A 680 -19.07 -5.05 0.92
CA LEU A 680 -20.32 -5.48 1.58
C LEU A 680 -20.09 -6.51 2.68
N ALA A 681 -19.14 -7.44 2.48
CA ALA A 681 -18.79 -8.45 3.46
C ALA A 681 -18.13 -7.85 4.72
N GLY A 682 -17.19 -6.92 4.50
CA GLY A 682 -16.55 -6.14 5.56
C GLY A 682 -17.54 -5.26 6.30
N TRP A 683 -18.47 -4.62 5.58
CA TRP A 683 -19.50 -3.80 6.22
C TRP A 683 -20.44 -4.63 7.14
N LEU A 684 -20.88 -5.81 6.70
CA LEU A 684 -21.66 -6.74 7.54
C LEU A 684 -20.88 -7.21 8.77
N HIS A 685 -19.56 -7.39 8.67
CA HIS A 685 -18.71 -7.69 9.81
C HIS A 685 -18.73 -6.56 10.84
N SER A 686 -18.51 -5.33 10.41
CA SER A 686 -18.56 -4.15 11.28
C SER A 686 -19.93 -3.96 11.95
N GLN A 687 -21.04 -4.36 11.31
CA GLN A 687 -22.36 -4.30 11.94
C GLN A 687 -22.49 -5.30 13.10
N ARG A 688 -21.86 -6.46 13.02
CA ARG A 688 -21.84 -7.44 14.14
C ARG A 688 -21.02 -6.94 15.31
N GLU A 689 -19.96 -6.17 15.05
CA GLU A 689 -19.17 -5.52 16.09
C GLU A 689 -19.96 -4.38 16.75
N ALA A 690 -20.59 -3.52 15.94
CA ALA A 690 -21.45 -2.44 16.42
C ALA A 690 -22.64 -2.96 17.24
N TYR A 691 -23.21 -4.11 16.88
CA TYR A 691 -24.26 -4.77 17.68
C TYR A 691 -23.76 -5.17 19.07
N ARG A 692 -22.55 -5.74 19.18
CA ARG A 692 -21.97 -6.15 20.48
C ARG A 692 -21.62 -4.97 21.37
N SER A 693 -21.27 -3.84 20.78
CA SER A 693 -20.95 -2.61 21.51
C SER A 693 -22.20 -1.76 21.82
N ASN A 694 -23.42 -2.25 21.54
CA ASN A 694 -24.68 -1.49 21.65
C ASN A 694 -24.68 -0.16 20.86
N GLU A 695 -23.92 -0.12 19.75
CA GLU A 695 -23.79 1.05 18.89
C GLU A 695 -24.86 1.09 17.79
N LEU A 696 -25.49 -0.05 17.48
CA LEU A 696 -26.61 -0.12 16.53
C LEU A 696 -27.93 0.38 17.15
N THR A 697 -28.74 1.03 16.32
CA THR A 697 -30.11 1.41 16.68
C THR A 697 -31.06 0.22 16.60
N ALA A 698 -32.18 0.27 17.33
CA ALA A 698 -33.25 -0.72 17.25
C ALA A 698 -33.75 -0.91 15.81
N LEU A 699 -33.89 0.17 15.04
CA LEU A 699 -34.31 0.13 13.64
C LEU A 699 -33.27 -0.52 12.70
N GLN A 700 -31.98 -0.28 12.93
CA GLN A 700 -30.91 -0.93 12.16
C GLN A 700 -30.84 -2.43 12.45
N ILE A 701 -31.08 -2.81 13.70
CA ILE A 701 -31.18 -4.20 14.14
C ILE A 701 -32.36 -4.87 13.44
N GLN A 702 -33.55 -4.28 13.53
CA GLN A 702 -34.77 -4.77 12.87
C GLN A 702 -34.58 -4.92 11.35
N LYS A 703 -33.97 -3.94 10.68
CA LYS A 703 -33.67 -3.97 9.25
C LYS A 703 -32.76 -5.14 8.86
N LEU A 704 -31.70 -5.40 9.65
CA LEU A 704 -30.76 -6.48 9.37
C LEU A 704 -31.34 -7.86 9.73
N GLU A 705 -32.13 -7.95 10.81
CA GLU A 705 -32.85 -9.18 11.19
C GLU A 705 -33.89 -9.57 10.15
N ALA A 706 -34.58 -8.60 9.55
CA ALA A 706 -35.50 -8.83 8.43
C ALA A 706 -34.80 -9.42 7.19
N LEU A 707 -33.47 -9.28 7.06
CA LEU A 707 -32.65 -9.91 6.02
C LEU A 707 -32.00 -11.23 6.49
N GLY A 708 -32.31 -11.71 7.69
CA GLY A 708 -31.75 -12.94 8.25
C GLY A 708 -30.34 -12.78 8.84
N MET A 709 -29.95 -11.58 9.29
CA MET A 709 -28.63 -11.32 9.85
C MET A 709 -28.38 -12.10 11.15
N GLN A 710 -27.29 -12.88 11.18
CA GLN A 710 -26.79 -13.53 12.39
C GLN A 710 -25.75 -12.64 13.10
N TRP A 711 -26.04 -12.23 14.34
CA TRP A 711 -25.21 -11.29 15.12
C TRP A 711 -23.95 -11.92 15.75
N ALA A 712 -24.00 -13.20 16.12
CA ALA A 712 -22.89 -13.90 16.81
C ALA A 712 -22.44 -15.20 16.09
N PRO A 713 -22.03 -15.14 14.81
CA PRO A 713 -21.64 -16.34 14.05
C PRO A 713 -20.41 -17.06 14.63
N PHE A 714 -19.53 -16.33 15.31
CA PHE A 714 -18.37 -16.88 16.00
C PHE A 714 -18.72 -17.58 17.31
N GLU A 715 -19.80 -17.17 17.99
CA GLU A 715 -20.26 -17.84 19.21
C GLU A 715 -20.90 -19.19 18.86
N ALA A 716 -21.72 -19.23 17.80
CA ALA A 716 -22.24 -20.49 17.26
C ALA A 716 -21.11 -21.46 16.86
N ARG A 717 -20.03 -20.95 16.25
CA ARG A 717 -18.84 -21.74 15.94
C ARG A 717 -18.08 -22.20 17.19
N TRP A 718 -17.90 -21.32 18.18
CA TRP A 718 -17.24 -21.67 19.44
C TRP A 718 -18.03 -22.73 20.21
N GLN A 719 -19.35 -22.59 20.27
CA GLN A 719 -20.28 -23.55 20.87
C GLN A 719 -20.20 -24.92 20.19
N ARG A 720 -20.13 -24.98 18.84
CA ARG A 720 -19.91 -26.23 18.11
C ARG A 720 -18.58 -26.88 18.49
N MET A 721 -17.49 -26.11 18.54
CA MET A 721 -16.17 -26.63 18.92
C MET A 721 -16.15 -27.11 20.38
N TYR A 722 -16.82 -26.40 21.27
CA TYR A 722 -16.98 -26.79 22.67
C TYR A 722 -17.72 -28.12 22.81
N GLN A 723 -18.82 -28.33 22.08
CA GLN A 723 -19.54 -29.61 22.07
C GLN A 723 -18.66 -30.77 21.60
N LEU A 724 -17.83 -30.57 20.58
CA LEU A 724 -16.88 -31.58 20.11
C LEU A 724 -15.80 -31.91 21.15
N VAL A 725 -15.31 -30.90 21.88
CA VAL A 725 -14.37 -31.10 22.99
C VAL A 725 -15.03 -31.81 24.17
N ALA A 726 -16.28 -31.48 24.50
CA ALA A 726 -17.05 -32.17 25.54
C ALA A 726 -17.28 -33.65 25.19
N ALA A 727 -17.64 -33.94 23.94
CA ALA A 727 -17.79 -35.30 23.45
C ALA A 727 -16.46 -36.08 23.51
N TYR A 728 -15.34 -35.44 23.19
CA TYR A 728 -14.02 -36.05 23.34
C TYR A 728 -13.70 -36.35 24.82
N ALA A 729 -13.91 -35.39 25.72
CA ALA A 729 -13.69 -35.58 27.16
C ALA A 729 -14.51 -36.76 27.71
N GLN A 730 -15.77 -36.88 27.29
CA GLN A 730 -16.64 -37.97 27.70
C GLN A 730 -16.13 -39.35 27.24
N ARG A 731 -15.54 -39.44 26.04
CA ARG A 731 -15.01 -40.69 25.47
C ARG A 731 -13.65 -41.09 26.04
N HIS A 732 -12.79 -40.13 26.32
CA HIS A 732 -11.39 -40.37 26.65
C HIS A 732 -11.03 -40.07 28.12
N GLY A 733 -11.95 -39.50 28.89
CA GLY A 733 -11.76 -39.18 30.31
C GLY A 733 -10.85 -37.97 30.58
N ASP A 734 -10.30 -37.34 29.54
CA ASP A 734 -9.45 -36.16 29.67
C ASP A 734 -9.43 -35.28 28.40
N LEU A 735 -8.83 -34.09 28.54
CA LEU A 735 -8.66 -33.10 27.47
C LEU A 735 -7.23 -33.03 26.91
N ARG A 736 -6.48 -34.13 26.94
CA ARG A 736 -5.12 -34.26 26.38
C ARG A 736 -5.19 -34.59 24.89
N ILE A 737 -5.85 -33.70 24.15
CA ILE A 737 -5.98 -33.80 22.70
C ILE A 737 -4.63 -33.47 22.03
N PRO A 738 -4.04 -34.37 21.20
CA PRO A 738 -2.86 -34.06 20.40
C PRO A 738 -3.08 -32.85 19.51
N HIS A 739 -2.06 -32.02 19.28
CA HIS A 739 -2.20 -30.78 18.51
C HIS A 739 -2.73 -31.00 17.09
N ASP A 740 -2.38 -32.12 16.47
CA ASP A 740 -2.74 -32.54 15.13
C ASP A 740 -4.02 -33.37 15.04
N TYR A 741 -4.71 -33.61 16.16
CA TYR A 741 -5.95 -34.39 16.17
C TYR A 741 -7.06 -33.71 15.36
N VAL A 742 -7.69 -34.52 14.49
CA VAL A 742 -8.80 -34.14 13.61
C VAL A 742 -9.96 -35.12 13.83
N THR A 743 -11.19 -34.62 13.95
CA THR A 743 -12.39 -35.46 14.05
C THR A 743 -12.73 -36.15 12.71
N GLU A 744 -13.65 -37.11 12.75
CA GLU A 744 -14.20 -37.78 11.55
C GLU A 744 -14.82 -36.77 10.55
N GLU A 745 -15.39 -35.67 11.03
CA GLU A 745 -15.90 -34.56 10.21
C GLU A 745 -14.81 -33.58 9.71
N HIS A 746 -13.53 -33.98 9.73
CA HIS A 746 -12.38 -33.14 9.34
C HIS A 746 -12.19 -31.85 10.17
N VAL A 747 -12.64 -31.82 11.43
CA VAL A 747 -12.50 -30.65 12.32
C VAL A 747 -11.22 -30.77 13.16
N ARG A 748 -10.33 -29.77 13.10
CA ARG A 748 -9.03 -29.75 13.82
C ARG A 748 -9.15 -29.37 15.30
N LEU A 749 -9.73 -30.27 16.10
CA LEU A 749 -10.02 -30.06 17.53
C LEU A 749 -8.75 -29.81 18.37
N GLY A 750 -7.65 -30.51 18.06
CA GLY A 750 -6.37 -30.38 18.77
C GLY A 750 -5.75 -28.99 18.69
N SER A 751 -5.68 -28.46 17.48
CA SER A 751 -5.18 -27.10 17.22
C SER A 751 -6.05 -26.02 17.86
N TRP A 752 -7.36 -26.23 17.89
CA TRP A 752 -8.32 -25.31 18.49
C TRP A 752 -8.15 -25.23 20.01
N LEU A 753 -8.03 -26.38 20.69
CA LEU A 753 -7.82 -26.44 22.14
C LEU A 753 -6.46 -25.86 22.55
N ALA A 754 -5.42 -26.07 21.74
CA ALA A 754 -4.11 -25.43 21.93
C ALA A 754 -4.21 -23.89 21.85
N HIS A 755 -4.99 -23.37 20.92
CA HIS A 755 -5.25 -21.94 20.81
C HIS A 755 -6.04 -21.39 22.01
N GLN A 756 -7.03 -22.12 22.55
CA GLN A 756 -7.73 -21.69 23.78
C GLN A 756 -6.76 -21.56 24.98
N ARG A 757 -5.81 -22.50 25.13
CA ARG A 757 -4.75 -22.41 26.17
C ARG A 757 -3.82 -21.21 25.98
N GLU A 758 -3.57 -20.79 24.74
CA GLU A 758 -2.80 -19.58 24.45
C GLU A 758 -3.57 -18.31 24.81
N LEU A 759 -4.86 -18.25 24.47
CA LEU A 759 -5.73 -17.12 24.82
C LEU A 759 -5.87 -16.96 26.34
N TYR A 760 -5.98 -18.07 27.08
CA TYR A 760 -5.98 -18.06 28.55
C TYR A 760 -4.69 -17.46 29.13
N ARG A 761 -3.51 -17.88 28.63
CA ARG A 761 -2.21 -17.32 29.07
C ARG A 761 -2.07 -15.83 28.79
N LYS A 762 -2.70 -15.33 27.73
CA LYS A 762 -2.72 -13.90 27.36
C LYS A 762 -3.83 -13.12 28.07
N GLN A 763 -4.58 -13.75 28.98
CA GLN A 763 -5.77 -13.17 29.64
C GLN A 763 -6.82 -12.66 28.64
N ALA A 764 -6.90 -13.29 27.46
CA ALA A 764 -7.78 -12.89 26.36
C ALA A 764 -9.03 -13.79 26.21
N LEU A 765 -9.23 -14.75 27.14
CA LEU A 765 -10.38 -15.65 27.18
C LEU A 765 -11.39 -15.16 28.22
N THR A 766 -12.69 -15.13 27.88
CA THR A 766 -13.72 -14.64 28.79
C THR A 766 -13.91 -15.57 30.00
N PRO A 767 -14.27 -15.04 31.20
CA PRO A 767 -14.48 -15.85 32.40
C PRO A 767 -15.48 -17.00 32.21
N GLN A 768 -16.54 -16.76 31.42
CA GLN A 768 -17.54 -17.78 31.09
C GLN A 768 -16.94 -18.94 30.29
N ARG A 769 -16.07 -18.67 29.31
CA ARG A 769 -15.41 -19.70 28.50
C ARG A 769 -14.37 -20.46 29.30
N VAL A 770 -13.67 -19.78 30.20
CA VAL A 770 -12.75 -20.40 31.17
C VAL A 770 -13.51 -21.40 32.03
N ASN A 771 -14.58 -20.96 32.69
CA ASN A 771 -15.40 -21.81 33.56
C ASN A 771 -15.95 -23.04 32.82
N ARG A 772 -16.49 -22.85 31.61
CA ARG A 772 -17.02 -23.98 30.80
C ARG A 772 -15.96 -25.02 30.42
N LEU A 773 -14.72 -24.60 30.16
CA LEU A 773 -13.63 -25.53 29.85
C LEU A 773 -13.04 -26.17 31.12
N GLU A 774 -13.04 -25.45 32.25
CA GLU A 774 -12.66 -25.99 33.57
C GLU A 774 -13.62 -27.07 34.05
N GLN A 775 -14.92 -26.90 33.81
CA GLN A 775 -15.93 -27.93 34.07
C GLN A 775 -15.66 -29.24 33.29
N LEU A 776 -14.99 -29.15 32.13
CA LEU A 776 -14.57 -30.32 31.36
C LEU A 776 -13.19 -30.86 31.76
N GLY A 777 -12.57 -30.30 32.81
CA GLY A 777 -11.25 -30.74 33.30
C GLY A 777 -10.07 -30.25 32.46
N ILE A 778 -10.15 -29.08 31.83
CA ILE A 778 -9.04 -28.57 31.02
C ILE A 778 -7.79 -28.30 31.88
N CYS A 779 -6.66 -28.90 31.50
CA CYS A 779 -5.36 -28.48 32.01
C CYS A 779 -4.86 -27.28 31.18
N TRP A 780 -4.79 -26.10 31.80
CA TRP A 780 -4.30 -24.87 31.16
C TRP A 780 -2.79 -24.88 30.88
N ALA A 781 -2.02 -25.56 31.74
CA ALA A 781 -0.56 -25.66 31.65
C ALA A 781 -0.08 -27.13 31.57
N PRO A 782 -0.46 -27.88 30.50
CA PRO A 782 -0.19 -29.32 30.40
C PRO A 782 1.32 -29.65 30.45
N ASN A 783 2.16 -28.75 29.95
CA ASN A 783 3.62 -28.91 30.00
C ASN A 783 4.20 -28.72 31.41
N GLN A 784 3.57 -27.91 32.26
CA GLN A 784 4.00 -27.68 33.64
C GLN A 784 3.54 -28.83 34.54
N SER A 785 2.31 -29.31 34.36
CA SER A 785 1.81 -30.54 35.01
C SER A 785 2.73 -31.73 34.70
N ARG A 786 2.99 -31.97 33.41
CA ARG A 786 3.85 -33.07 32.97
C ARG A 786 5.29 -32.94 33.48
N ARG A 787 5.81 -31.71 33.62
CA ARG A 787 7.12 -31.46 34.25
C ARG A 787 7.11 -31.86 35.72
N GLN A 788 6.05 -31.53 36.46
CA GLN A 788 5.92 -31.91 37.87
C GLN A 788 5.84 -33.43 38.02
N GLU A 789 5.08 -34.10 37.16
CA GLU A 789 4.99 -35.56 37.09
C GLU A 789 6.37 -36.21 36.86
N TYR A 790 7.18 -35.70 35.92
CA TYR A 790 8.56 -36.19 35.71
C TYR A 790 9.49 -35.93 36.90
N LEU A 791 9.32 -34.80 37.62
CA LEU A 791 10.12 -34.49 38.80
C LEU A 791 9.74 -35.39 39.99
N GLN A 792 8.45 -35.62 40.21
CA GLN A 792 7.96 -36.55 41.23
C GLN A 792 8.38 -37.99 40.92
N ALA A 793 8.29 -38.41 39.65
CA ALA A 793 8.78 -39.70 39.21
C ALA A 793 10.29 -39.86 39.41
N ALA A 794 11.08 -38.82 39.11
CA ALA A 794 12.51 -38.82 39.41
C ALA A 794 12.77 -38.92 40.93
N GLN A 795 12.07 -38.13 41.74
CA GLN A 795 12.21 -38.15 43.19
C GLN A 795 11.85 -39.52 43.80
N ALA A 796 10.74 -40.12 43.39
CA ALA A 796 10.32 -41.44 43.82
C ALA A 796 11.33 -42.52 43.39
N TYR A 797 11.85 -42.44 42.16
CA TYR A 797 12.89 -43.36 41.69
C TYR A 797 14.19 -43.23 42.50
N HIS A 798 14.61 -42.00 42.79
CA HIS A 798 15.79 -41.73 43.62
C HIS A 798 15.63 -42.29 45.04
N GLN A 799 14.45 -42.10 45.65
CA GLN A 799 14.14 -42.66 46.97
C GLN A 799 14.14 -44.19 46.98
N ALA A 800 13.68 -44.83 45.91
CA ALA A 800 13.61 -46.30 45.82
C ALA A 800 14.96 -46.96 45.52
N THR A 801 15.86 -46.30 44.79
CA THR A 801 17.08 -46.94 44.25
C THR A 801 18.38 -46.32 44.76
N GLY A 802 18.32 -45.22 45.51
CA GLY A 802 19.50 -44.52 46.02
C GLY A 802 20.27 -43.71 44.96
N GLY A 803 19.80 -43.65 43.70
CA GLY A 803 20.42 -42.84 42.66
C GLY A 803 19.49 -42.52 41.47
N LEU A 804 19.95 -41.67 40.56
CA LEU A 804 19.24 -41.27 39.33
C LEU A 804 19.95 -41.71 38.06
N ASP A 805 20.66 -42.83 38.10
CA ASP A 805 21.23 -43.44 36.90
C ASP A 805 20.24 -44.41 36.24
N ILE A 806 19.39 -43.85 35.38
CA ILE A 806 18.25 -44.54 34.80
C ILE A 806 18.56 -44.88 33.32
N PRO A 807 18.43 -46.15 32.88
CA PRO A 807 18.48 -46.52 31.47
C PRO A 807 17.50 -45.72 30.62
N ALA A 808 17.90 -45.33 29.41
CA ALA A 808 17.14 -44.39 28.57
C ALA A 808 15.75 -44.88 28.14
N ASP A 809 15.51 -46.19 28.20
CA ASP A 809 14.29 -46.90 27.88
C ASP A 809 13.34 -47.09 29.09
N CYS A 810 13.80 -46.83 30.32
CA CYS A 810 13.00 -46.94 31.53
C CYS A 810 11.74 -46.06 31.45
N THR A 811 10.60 -46.70 31.68
CA THR A 811 9.27 -46.10 31.70
C THR A 811 8.61 -46.44 33.04
N THR A 812 8.01 -45.45 33.70
CA THR A 812 7.30 -45.64 34.97
C THR A 812 6.01 -46.43 34.79
N GLU A 813 5.43 -46.93 35.88
CA GLU A 813 4.11 -47.57 35.89
C GLU A 813 2.99 -46.66 35.34
N THR A 814 3.17 -45.34 35.44
CA THR A 814 2.27 -44.32 34.87
C THR A 814 2.53 -44.02 33.38
N GLY A 815 3.43 -44.76 32.72
CA GLY A 815 3.77 -44.60 31.30
C GLY A 815 4.75 -43.46 30.98
N LEU A 816 5.39 -42.85 31.97
CA LEU A 816 6.35 -41.76 31.75
C LEU A 816 7.73 -42.31 31.40
N ARG A 817 8.27 -41.93 30.23
CA ARG A 817 9.63 -42.29 29.79
C ARG A 817 10.71 -41.51 30.56
N LEU A 818 10.87 -41.83 31.84
CA LEU A 818 11.71 -41.10 32.79
C LEU A 818 13.20 -41.12 32.38
N GLY A 819 13.69 -42.26 31.89
CA GLY A 819 15.08 -42.41 31.44
C GLY A 819 15.42 -41.51 30.24
N ALA A 820 14.56 -41.52 29.21
CA ALA A 820 14.73 -40.66 28.03
C ALA A 820 14.68 -39.17 28.40
N TRP A 821 13.83 -38.81 29.36
CA TRP A 821 13.69 -37.45 29.83
C TRP A 821 14.95 -36.95 30.55
N LEU A 822 15.52 -37.73 31.49
CA LEU A 822 16.77 -37.39 32.19
C LEU A 822 17.96 -37.31 31.21
N ALA A 823 18.05 -38.23 30.24
CA ALA A 823 19.07 -38.21 29.20
C ALA A 823 19.02 -36.91 28.38
N ASN A 824 17.82 -36.42 28.06
CA ASN A 824 17.64 -35.15 27.36
C ASN A 824 18.02 -33.94 28.23
N GLN A 825 17.75 -33.97 29.55
CA GLN A 825 18.22 -32.91 30.46
C GLN A 825 19.75 -32.86 30.50
N ARG A 826 20.42 -34.01 30.68
CA ARG A 826 21.90 -34.12 30.66
C ARG A 826 22.49 -33.62 29.34
N LYS A 827 21.86 -33.93 28.20
CA LYS A 827 22.25 -33.40 26.88
C LYS A 827 22.15 -31.88 26.80
N ARG A 828 21.06 -31.29 27.29
CA ARG A 828 20.84 -29.84 27.27
C ARG A 828 21.80 -29.08 28.19
N TYR A 829 22.17 -29.67 29.32
CA TYR A 829 23.19 -29.16 30.22
C TYR A 829 24.55 -29.05 29.51
N ARG A 830 25.03 -30.13 28.88
CA ARG A 830 26.30 -30.13 28.11
C ARG A 830 26.31 -29.13 26.94
N ALA A 831 25.14 -28.87 26.36
CA ALA A 831 24.99 -27.89 25.29
C ALA A 831 24.88 -26.43 25.79
N GLY A 832 24.90 -26.18 27.10
CA GLY A 832 24.74 -24.84 27.68
C GLY A 832 23.34 -24.24 27.51
N THR A 833 22.32 -25.06 27.22
CA THR A 833 20.95 -24.61 26.89
C THR A 833 19.94 -24.82 28.02
N LEU A 834 20.43 -25.22 29.20
CA LEU A 834 19.62 -25.43 30.40
C LEU A 834 19.76 -24.22 31.32
N SER A 835 18.64 -23.68 31.80
CA SER A 835 18.66 -22.46 32.63
C SER A 835 19.24 -22.72 34.03
N SER A 836 19.86 -21.72 34.63
CA SER A 836 20.50 -21.82 35.97
C SER A 836 19.51 -22.24 37.07
N ARG A 837 18.25 -21.80 36.99
CA ARG A 837 17.18 -22.26 37.90
C ARG A 837 16.92 -23.77 37.75
N ARG A 838 16.92 -24.26 36.51
CA ARG A 838 16.62 -25.67 36.21
C ARG A 838 17.75 -26.61 36.60
N ILE A 839 18.99 -26.12 36.50
CA ILE A 839 20.19 -26.82 36.98
C ILE A 839 20.05 -27.06 38.49
N ARG A 840 19.83 -26.00 39.28
CA ARG A 840 19.63 -26.10 40.73
C ARG A 840 18.49 -27.02 41.15
N GLU A 841 17.35 -26.97 40.46
CA GLU A 841 16.21 -27.85 40.74
C GLU A 841 16.52 -29.34 40.53
N LEU A 842 17.34 -29.68 39.53
CA LEU A 842 17.69 -31.07 39.23
C LEU A 842 18.86 -31.56 40.09
N GLU A 843 19.80 -30.69 40.43
CA GLU A 843 20.86 -30.97 41.41
C GLU A 843 20.29 -31.25 42.80
N ALA A 844 19.28 -30.50 43.23
CA ALA A 844 18.56 -30.73 44.49
C ALA A 844 17.88 -32.12 44.54
N LEU A 845 17.57 -32.70 43.38
CA LEU A 845 17.02 -34.05 43.27
C LEU A 845 18.09 -35.15 43.18
N GLY A 846 19.38 -34.80 43.23
CA GLY A 846 20.49 -35.75 43.12
C GLY A 846 20.90 -36.09 41.68
N VAL A 847 20.47 -35.29 40.68
CA VAL A 847 20.91 -35.49 39.30
C VAL A 847 22.38 -35.09 39.16
N GLN A 848 23.24 -36.08 38.98
CA GLN A 848 24.63 -35.87 38.62
C GLN A 848 24.74 -35.59 37.11
N TRP A 849 25.42 -34.49 36.75
CA TRP A 849 25.58 -34.05 35.35
C TRP A 849 26.69 -34.81 34.63
N GLU A 850 27.78 -35.11 35.35
CA GLU A 850 28.91 -35.94 34.93
C GLU A 850 29.42 -36.73 36.15
N PRO A 851 29.79 -38.02 36.02
CA PRO A 851 30.46 -38.76 37.10
C PRO A 851 31.90 -38.25 37.28
N PRO A 852 32.49 -38.32 38.49
CA PRO A 852 33.92 -38.10 38.65
C PRO A 852 34.69 -39.30 38.04
N SER A 853 35.66 -39.05 37.17
CA SER A 853 37.02 -39.63 37.28
C SER A 853 37.83 -39.59 35.96
N PRO A 854 39.12 -39.20 36.02
CA PRO A 854 40.17 -39.52 35.03
C PRO A 854 40.37 -41.02 34.73
N ASP A 855 39.81 -41.95 35.50
CA ASP A 855 40.05 -43.41 35.41
C ASP A 855 39.54 -44.05 34.11
N ARG A 856 38.49 -43.49 33.49
CA ARG A 856 37.89 -44.11 32.30
C ARG A 856 38.83 -44.12 31.09
N TRP A 857 39.76 -43.17 31.00
CA TRP A 857 40.75 -43.19 29.91
C TRP A 857 41.80 -44.28 30.16
N GLU A 858 42.28 -44.41 31.39
CA GLU A 858 43.24 -45.45 31.80
C GLU A 858 42.67 -46.86 31.66
N GLU A 859 41.41 -47.05 32.03
CA GLU A 859 40.68 -48.32 31.87
C GLU A 859 40.54 -48.71 30.39
N MET A 860 40.18 -47.75 29.52
CA MET A 860 40.07 -48.04 28.09
C MET A 860 41.43 -48.21 27.41
N PHE A 861 42.48 -47.56 27.92
CA PHE A 861 43.86 -47.74 27.47
C PHE A 861 44.42 -49.11 27.87
N SER A 862 44.16 -49.59 29.08
CA SER A 862 44.58 -50.92 29.51
C SER A 862 43.93 -52.03 28.67
N LEU A 863 42.63 -51.87 28.33
CA LEU A 863 41.92 -52.77 27.41
C LEU A 863 42.50 -52.73 25.99
N ALA A 864 42.90 -51.56 25.49
CA ALA A 864 43.59 -51.44 24.20
C ALA A 864 44.96 -52.15 24.23
N ARG A 865 45.73 -51.98 25.31
CA ARG A 865 47.03 -52.64 25.48
C ARG A 865 46.90 -54.16 25.54
N ALA A 866 45.92 -54.69 26.26
CA ALA A 866 45.64 -56.13 26.30
C ALA A 866 45.28 -56.66 24.91
N TYR A 867 44.37 -55.97 24.20
CA TYR A 867 44.03 -56.34 22.83
C TYR A 867 45.25 -56.37 21.90
N TYR A 868 46.15 -55.39 22.03
CA TYR A 868 47.39 -55.34 21.26
C TYR A 868 48.35 -56.48 21.60
N GLN A 869 48.48 -56.86 22.88
CA GLN A 869 49.30 -58.00 23.29
C GLN A 869 48.79 -59.31 22.70
N ASP A 870 47.47 -59.49 22.65
CA ASP A 870 46.85 -60.72 22.15
C ASP A 870 46.85 -60.82 20.61
N HIS A 871 46.69 -59.69 19.91
CA HIS A 871 46.46 -59.67 18.46
C HIS A 871 47.60 -59.02 17.65
N GLY A 872 48.62 -58.49 18.31
CA GLY A 872 49.76 -57.80 17.69
C GLY A 872 49.40 -56.49 16.97
N HIS A 873 48.15 -56.03 17.03
CA HIS A 873 47.69 -54.82 16.35
C HIS A 873 46.45 -54.19 17.02
N LEU A 874 46.20 -52.91 16.75
CA LEU A 874 44.97 -52.20 17.16
C LEU A 874 43.95 -52.02 16.01
N ARG A 875 43.87 -52.97 15.07
CA ARG A 875 42.92 -52.96 13.94
C ARG A 875 41.51 -53.41 14.35
N ILE A 876 40.98 -52.75 15.37
CA ILE A 876 39.67 -53.05 15.96
C ILE A 876 38.54 -52.43 15.11
N GLY A 877 37.50 -53.21 14.81
CA GLY A 877 36.28 -52.72 14.16
C GLY A 877 35.48 -51.79 15.08
N VAL A 878 34.80 -50.78 14.54
CA VAL A 878 34.06 -49.77 15.34
C VAL A 878 32.96 -50.39 16.21
N SER A 879 32.43 -51.54 15.81
CA SER A 879 31.42 -52.31 16.55
C SER A 879 32.00 -53.27 17.59
N TYR A 880 33.31 -53.39 17.71
CA TYR A 880 33.93 -54.30 18.69
C TYR A 880 33.64 -53.86 20.12
N VAL A 881 33.21 -54.83 20.90
CA VAL A 881 32.90 -54.74 22.32
C VAL A 881 33.66 -55.87 23.01
N THR A 882 34.30 -55.58 24.14
CA THR A 882 34.97 -56.60 24.98
C THR A 882 33.94 -57.52 25.63
N GLU A 883 34.38 -58.65 26.19
CA GLU A 883 33.49 -59.63 26.83
C GLU A 883 32.67 -59.03 27.98
N ASP A 884 33.21 -58.03 28.69
CA ASP A 884 32.54 -57.28 29.77
C ASP A 884 31.68 -56.10 29.26
N GLY A 885 31.41 -56.02 27.96
CA GLY A 885 30.48 -55.05 27.38
C GLY A 885 31.07 -53.66 27.08
N ARG A 886 32.39 -53.46 27.19
CA ARG A 886 33.03 -52.16 26.91
C ARG A 886 33.25 -51.96 25.41
N ALA A 887 32.77 -50.85 24.88
CA ALA A 887 32.84 -50.52 23.45
C ALA A 887 34.25 -50.03 23.00
N LEU A 888 35.28 -50.87 23.17
CA LEU A 888 36.67 -50.57 22.84
C LEU A 888 36.85 -50.13 21.38
N GLY A 889 36.11 -50.72 20.44
CA GLY A 889 36.14 -50.36 19.02
C GLY A 889 35.70 -48.92 18.75
N ARG A 890 34.68 -48.43 19.45
CA ARG A 890 34.24 -47.03 19.35
C ARG A 890 35.26 -46.08 19.97
N TRP A 891 35.87 -46.49 21.08
CA TRP A 891 36.86 -45.66 21.78
C TRP A 891 38.12 -45.46 20.95
N ILE A 892 38.70 -46.52 20.36
CA ILE A 892 39.85 -46.41 19.44
C ILE A 892 39.51 -45.50 18.24
N ALA A 893 38.31 -45.63 17.66
CA ALA A 893 37.87 -44.77 16.56
C ALA A 893 37.73 -43.28 16.97
N GLN A 894 37.33 -43.01 18.22
CA GLN A 894 37.28 -41.66 18.77
C GLN A 894 38.68 -41.08 18.97
N GLN A 895 39.64 -41.85 19.49
CA GLN A 895 41.03 -41.40 19.61
C GLN A 895 41.60 -41.03 18.24
N ARG A 896 41.43 -41.88 17.22
CA ARG A 896 41.85 -41.59 15.83
C ARG A 896 41.27 -40.27 15.29
N ARG A 897 39.99 -39.99 15.59
CA ARG A 897 39.32 -38.75 15.16
C ARG A 897 39.83 -37.51 15.88
N LYS A 898 40.14 -37.65 17.17
CA LYS A 898 40.61 -36.56 18.04
C LYS A 898 41.95 -36.00 17.55
N PHE A 899 42.89 -36.87 17.15
CA PHE A 899 44.21 -36.48 16.67
C PHE A 899 44.28 -36.14 15.16
N ARG A 900 43.20 -36.35 14.39
CA ARG A 900 43.12 -35.98 12.96
C ARG A 900 42.70 -34.52 12.71
N ARG A 901 42.02 -33.88 13.66
CA ARG A 901 41.66 -32.45 13.60
C ARG A 901 42.72 -31.69 14.41
N GLY A 902 43.65 -31.01 13.74
CA GLY A 902 44.67 -30.20 14.42
C GLY A 902 44.03 -29.27 15.46
N ALA A 903 44.38 -29.46 16.73
CA ALA A 903 43.94 -28.62 17.83
C ALA A 903 44.85 -27.39 17.94
N GLY A 904 44.27 -26.24 18.30
CA GLY A 904 45.00 -24.99 18.53
C GLY A 904 46.06 -25.13 19.63
N GLU A 905 46.98 -24.17 19.62
CA GLU A 905 48.27 -24.16 20.35
C GLU A 905 48.17 -24.45 21.86
N GLY A 906 47.06 -24.14 22.52
CA GLY A 906 46.86 -24.34 23.97
C GLY A 906 46.47 -25.75 24.42
N VAL A 907 46.32 -26.74 23.51
CA VAL A 907 45.89 -28.12 23.86
C VAL A 907 47.00 -29.16 23.64
N ARG A 908 48.19 -28.74 23.18
CA ARG A 908 49.26 -29.66 22.73
C ARG A 908 49.92 -30.46 23.87
N THR A 909 50.19 -29.84 25.01
CA THR A 909 51.02 -30.43 26.09
C THR A 909 50.38 -31.61 26.85
N ALA A 910 49.07 -31.59 27.13
CA ALA A 910 48.39 -32.71 27.80
C ALA A 910 48.00 -33.85 26.83
N GLN A 911 47.99 -33.57 25.51
CA GLN A 911 47.59 -34.53 24.48
C GLN A 911 48.77 -35.31 23.89
N GLU A 912 49.99 -34.78 23.98
CA GLU A 912 51.21 -35.46 23.54
C GLU A 912 51.52 -36.73 24.32
N HIS A 913 51.33 -36.73 25.66
CA HIS A 913 51.55 -37.92 26.49
C HIS A 913 50.58 -39.08 26.13
N GLN A 914 49.30 -38.77 25.90
CA GLN A 914 48.29 -39.77 25.50
C GLN A 914 48.54 -40.32 24.10
N LYS A 915 49.04 -39.48 23.19
CA LYS A 915 49.41 -39.90 21.84
C LYS A 915 50.60 -40.86 21.88
N HIS A 916 51.66 -40.51 22.61
CA HIS A 916 52.85 -41.33 22.79
C HIS A 916 52.51 -42.73 23.33
N ARG A 917 51.67 -42.79 24.38
CA ARG A 917 51.24 -44.06 24.97
C ARG A 917 50.46 -44.95 24.00
N LEU A 918 49.65 -44.34 23.12
CA LEU A 918 48.93 -45.09 22.08
C LEU A 918 49.88 -45.53 20.95
N ASP A 919 50.88 -44.72 20.61
CA ASP A 919 51.93 -45.08 19.66
C ASP A 919 52.72 -46.32 20.13
N GLU A 920 53.06 -46.40 21.43
CA GLU A 920 53.76 -47.55 22.03
C GLU A 920 53.01 -48.88 21.91
N ILE A 921 51.68 -48.86 21.87
CA ILE A 921 50.83 -50.05 21.71
C ILE A 921 50.36 -50.23 20.26
N GLY A 922 51.12 -49.72 19.28
CA GLY A 922 50.89 -49.95 17.86
C GLY A 922 49.63 -49.26 17.30
N MET A 923 49.29 -48.07 17.81
CA MET A 923 48.14 -47.30 17.31
C MET A 923 48.34 -46.87 15.84
N VAL A 924 47.54 -47.48 14.96
CA VAL A 924 47.42 -47.01 13.58
C VAL A 924 46.44 -45.83 13.52
N TRP A 925 46.97 -44.63 13.31
CA TRP A 925 46.17 -43.38 13.20
C TRP A 925 45.41 -43.24 11.87
N ASP A 926 45.97 -43.82 10.80
CA ASP A 926 45.30 -43.93 9.50
C ASP A 926 45.27 -45.38 8.97
N PRO A 927 44.29 -46.19 9.40
CA PRO A 927 44.15 -47.58 8.93
C PRO A 927 43.79 -47.69 7.44
N TYR A 928 43.42 -46.59 6.77
CA TYR A 928 43.20 -46.58 5.33
C TYR A 928 44.51 -46.45 4.54
N TRP A 929 45.54 -45.87 5.13
CA TRP A 929 46.87 -45.78 4.52
C TRP A 929 47.55 -47.15 4.44
N GLU A 930 47.60 -47.90 5.54
CA GLU A 930 48.25 -49.22 5.54
C GLU A 930 47.58 -50.23 4.59
N ARG A 931 46.25 -50.32 4.59
CA ARG A 931 45.52 -51.18 3.64
C ARG A 931 45.74 -50.80 2.18
N TRP A 932 46.00 -49.51 1.93
CA TRP A 932 46.36 -49.04 0.59
C TRP A 932 47.81 -49.41 0.27
N TRP A 933 48.72 -49.28 1.24
CA TRP A 933 50.14 -49.62 1.11
C TRP A 933 50.37 -51.12 0.87
N GLU A 934 49.68 -51.99 1.60
CA GLU A 934 49.72 -53.45 1.39
C GLU A 934 49.39 -53.80 -0.07
N LYS A 935 48.31 -53.21 -0.62
CA LYS A 935 47.92 -53.44 -2.02
C LYS A 935 48.86 -52.80 -3.03
N TYR A 936 49.49 -51.68 -2.66
CA TYR A 936 50.55 -51.07 -3.45
C TYR A 936 51.79 -51.97 -3.54
N GLN A 937 52.20 -52.62 -2.43
CA GLN A 937 53.30 -53.59 -2.47
C GLN A 937 52.99 -54.77 -3.40
N VAL A 938 51.77 -55.32 -3.31
CA VAL A 938 51.33 -56.39 -4.23
C VAL A 938 51.37 -55.93 -5.70
N ALA A 939 50.94 -54.70 -5.98
CA ALA A 939 51.05 -54.11 -7.31
C ALA A 939 52.51 -53.94 -7.76
N LYS A 940 53.39 -53.50 -6.86
CA LYS A 940 54.82 -53.32 -7.11
C LYS A 940 55.49 -54.65 -7.44
N THR A 941 55.22 -55.70 -6.67
CA THR A 941 55.74 -57.05 -6.93
C THR A 941 55.26 -57.57 -8.29
N TYR A 942 53.97 -57.38 -8.61
CA TYR A 942 53.43 -57.75 -9.93
C TYR A 942 54.12 -56.99 -11.07
N TYR A 943 54.33 -55.68 -10.90
CA TYR A 943 55.06 -54.87 -11.88
C TYR A 943 56.50 -55.33 -12.07
N GLN A 944 57.21 -55.64 -10.99
CA GLN A 944 58.58 -56.16 -11.05
C GLN A 944 58.66 -57.49 -11.81
N ALA A 945 57.65 -58.35 -11.66
CA ALA A 945 57.60 -59.65 -12.33
C ALA A 945 57.17 -59.57 -13.80
N HIS A 946 56.33 -58.61 -14.20
CA HIS A 946 55.64 -58.63 -15.51
C HIS A 946 55.80 -57.33 -16.34
N GLY A 947 56.46 -56.31 -15.78
CA GLY A 947 56.77 -55.06 -16.46
C GLY A 947 55.58 -54.13 -16.74
N HIS A 948 54.36 -54.46 -16.32
CA HIS A 948 53.17 -53.63 -16.53
C HIS A 948 52.06 -53.83 -15.48
N LEU A 949 51.12 -52.89 -15.38
CA LEU A 949 49.93 -52.95 -14.50
C LEU A 949 48.59 -53.05 -15.27
N ASN A 950 48.63 -53.60 -16.49
CA ASN A 950 47.48 -53.67 -17.40
C ASN A 950 46.60 -54.91 -17.15
N LEU A 951 46.05 -54.99 -15.94
CA LEU A 951 45.24 -56.13 -15.48
C LEU A 951 43.74 -55.99 -15.79
N PRO A 952 43.04 -57.08 -16.15
CA PRO A 952 41.57 -57.13 -16.15
C PRO A 952 41.00 -56.79 -14.78
N VAL A 953 39.82 -56.14 -14.73
CA VAL A 953 39.20 -55.68 -13.46
C VAL A 953 38.90 -56.83 -12.49
N ASN A 954 38.66 -58.03 -13.01
CA ASN A 954 38.39 -59.25 -12.23
C ASN A 954 39.65 -60.02 -11.82
N TYR A 955 40.86 -59.55 -12.14
CA TYR A 955 42.10 -60.24 -11.78
C TYR A 955 42.30 -60.30 -10.25
N VAL A 956 42.65 -61.50 -9.78
CA VAL A 956 42.93 -61.84 -8.37
C VAL A 956 44.28 -62.54 -8.31
N THR A 957 45.13 -62.18 -7.34
CA THR A 957 46.42 -62.85 -7.10
C THR A 957 46.21 -64.24 -6.49
N GLU A 958 47.26 -65.07 -6.49
CA GLU A 958 47.24 -66.40 -5.82
C GLU A 958 46.87 -66.31 -4.33
N GLU A 959 47.25 -65.19 -3.69
CA GLU A 959 46.93 -64.85 -2.30
C GLU A 959 45.49 -64.28 -2.12
N GLY A 960 44.65 -64.33 -3.15
CA GLY A 960 43.25 -63.87 -3.08
C GLY A 960 43.06 -62.36 -3.15
N VAL A 961 44.10 -61.57 -3.44
CA VAL A 961 44.00 -60.11 -3.54
C VAL A 961 43.40 -59.71 -4.89
N LYS A 962 42.23 -59.06 -4.89
CA LYS A 962 41.56 -58.52 -6.09
C LYS A 962 42.29 -57.31 -6.69
N LEU A 963 43.51 -57.53 -7.17
CA LEU A 963 44.45 -56.49 -7.62
C LEU A 963 43.92 -55.71 -8.83
N GLY A 964 43.26 -56.38 -9.78
CA GLY A 964 42.67 -55.73 -10.95
C GLY A 964 41.58 -54.72 -10.59
N MET A 965 40.73 -55.08 -9.62
CA MET A 965 39.68 -54.21 -9.10
C MET A 965 40.28 -53.03 -8.34
N TRP A 966 41.33 -53.26 -7.54
CA TRP A 966 42.00 -52.21 -6.78
C TRP A 966 42.68 -51.17 -7.68
N LEU A 967 43.40 -51.60 -8.73
CA LEU A 967 44.00 -50.70 -9.72
C LEU A 967 42.94 -49.90 -10.49
N SER A 968 41.80 -50.53 -10.83
CA SER A 968 40.65 -49.84 -11.41
C SER A 968 40.11 -48.74 -10.48
N SER A 969 40.00 -49.00 -9.18
CA SER A 969 39.60 -48.00 -8.19
C SER A 969 40.61 -46.85 -8.09
N GLN A 970 41.92 -47.11 -8.22
CA GLN A 970 42.92 -46.04 -8.25
C GLN A 970 42.77 -45.14 -9.50
N ARG A 971 42.49 -45.74 -10.67
CA ARG A 971 42.20 -44.97 -11.90
C ARG A 971 40.94 -44.12 -11.76
N GLN A 972 39.92 -44.63 -11.09
CA GLN A 972 38.69 -43.87 -10.80
C GLN A 972 38.95 -42.73 -9.81
N ALA A 973 39.81 -42.95 -8.81
CA ALA A 973 40.24 -41.92 -7.87
C ALA A 973 40.94 -40.74 -8.59
N MET A 974 41.83 -41.02 -9.56
CA MET A 974 42.45 -39.99 -10.40
C MET A 974 41.46 -39.23 -11.29
N ARG A 975 40.32 -39.84 -11.65
CA ARG A 975 39.24 -39.18 -12.43
C ARG A 975 38.28 -38.37 -11.55
N GLY A 976 38.58 -38.21 -10.26
CA GLY A 976 37.78 -37.42 -9.34
C GLY A 976 36.56 -38.15 -8.75
N ASN A 977 36.56 -39.48 -8.70
CA ASN A 977 35.50 -40.21 -7.99
C ASN A 977 35.57 -39.91 -6.48
N PRO A 978 34.54 -39.27 -5.88
CA PRO A 978 34.58 -38.81 -4.49
C PRO A 978 34.66 -39.95 -3.46
N ASN A 979 34.38 -41.19 -3.88
CA ASN A 979 34.46 -42.36 -3.01
C ASN A 979 35.90 -42.90 -2.82
N PHE A 980 36.88 -42.42 -3.60
CA PHE A 980 38.26 -42.90 -3.53
C PHE A 980 39.24 -41.73 -3.42
N LEU A 981 40.06 -41.74 -2.36
CA LEU A 981 41.07 -40.70 -2.10
C LEU A 981 42.36 -40.98 -2.87
N MET A 982 42.74 -40.06 -3.77
CA MET A 982 44.05 -40.04 -4.43
C MET A 982 44.83 -38.80 -3.96
N THR A 983 45.88 -39.02 -3.18
CA THR A 983 46.78 -37.94 -2.72
C THR A 983 47.97 -37.80 -3.68
N PRO A 984 48.68 -36.65 -3.68
CA PRO A 984 49.90 -36.47 -4.49
C PRO A 984 50.94 -37.57 -4.27
N GLU A 985 51.09 -38.03 -3.03
CA GLU A 985 52.04 -39.07 -2.64
C GLU A 985 51.64 -40.44 -3.22
N ARG A 986 50.34 -40.80 -3.15
CA ARG A 986 49.82 -42.04 -3.74
C ARG A 986 50.00 -42.08 -5.25
N LYS A 987 49.79 -40.94 -5.90
CA LYS A 987 49.99 -40.80 -7.34
C LYS A 987 51.46 -41.01 -7.69
N ALA A 988 52.38 -40.33 -6.99
CA ALA A 988 53.82 -40.46 -7.23
C ALA A 988 54.32 -41.90 -7.08
N LEU A 989 53.85 -42.62 -6.06
CA LEU A 989 54.18 -44.03 -5.86
C LEU A 989 53.67 -44.92 -7.00
N LEU A 990 52.42 -44.73 -7.42
CA LEU A 990 51.85 -45.50 -8.53
C LEU A 990 52.53 -45.18 -9.88
N ASP A 991 52.91 -43.91 -10.10
CA ASP A 991 53.68 -43.50 -11.28
C ASP A 991 55.04 -44.22 -11.33
N GLN A 992 55.71 -44.40 -10.18
CA GLN A 992 57.00 -45.10 -10.09
C GLN A 992 56.94 -46.58 -10.52
N ILE A 993 55.78 -47.23 -10.37
CA ILE A 993 55.57 -48.63 -10.77
C ILE A 993 54.81 -48.75 -12.10
N GLY A 994 54.93 -47.74 -12.97
CA GLY A 994 54.41 -47.81 -14.34
C GLY A 994 52.88 -47.79 -14.44
N MET A 995 52.19 -47.05 -13.57
CA MET A 995 50.72 -46.98 -13.61
C MET A 995 50.22 -46.19 -14.84
N HIS A 996 49.52 -46.89 -15.74
CA HIS A 996 48.78 -46.26 -16.83
C HIS A 996 47.39 -45.79 -16.35
N TRP A 997 47.20 -44.47 -16.30
CA TRP A 997 45.95 -43.84 -15.83
C TRP A 997 44.81 -43.85 -16.88
N THR A 998 45.16 -43.94 -18.16
CA THR A 998 44.26 -43.84 -19.32
C THR A 998 44.18 -45.15 -20.11
N LEU A 999 43.88 -46.26 -19.44
CA LEU A 999 43.53 -47.50 -20.16
C LEU A 999 42.13 -47.38 -20.77
N ARG A 1000 42.05 -47.37 -22.10
CA ARG A 1000 40.79 -47.55 -22.85
C ARG A 1000 40.20 -48.91 -22.49
N ARG A 1001 38.88 -48.98 -22.24
CA ARG A 1001 38.17 -50.26 -22.06
C ARG A 1001 38.42 -51.11 -23.30
N MET A 1002 39.22 -52.18 -23.18
CA MET A 1002 39.16 -53.25 -24.18
C MET A 1002 37.77 -53.87 -24.07
N ASN A 1003 37.03 -53.80 -25.18
CA ASN A 1003 35.68 -54.30 -25.31
C ASN A 1003 35.69 -55.83 -25.13
N PRO A 1004 34.95 -56.43 -24.19
CA PRO A 1004 34.96 -57.88 -23.96
C PRO A 1004 34.46 -58.73 -25.13
N ASN A 1005 33.94 -58.13 -26.20
CA ASN A 1005 33.32 -58.81 -27.34
C ASN A 1005 34.15 -58.84 -28.63
N ALA A 1006 35.45 -58.52 -28.59
CA ALA A 1006 36.31 -58.76 -29.75
C ALA A 1006 36.71 -60.26 -29.80
N ARG A 1007 35.86 -61.08 -30.41
CA ARG A 1007 36.22 -62.45 -30.81
C ARG A 1007 37.41 -62.39 -31.77
N ARG A 1008 38.43 -63.21 -31.51
CA ARG A 1008 39.54 -63.47 -32.43
C ARG A 1008 39.03 -64.18 -33.69
N ARG A 1009 39.56 -63.78 -34.86
CA ARG A 1009 40.29 -64.59 -35.88
C ARG A 1009 40.09 -64.05 -37.30
N PRO A 1010 41.01 -64.33 -38.25
CA PRO A 1010 42.33 -64.95 -38.10
C PRO A 1010 43.42 -63.95 -37.70
#